data_AF-A0A933X584-F1
#
_entry.id   AF-A0A933X584-F1
#
_cell.length_a   1.000
_cell.length_b   1.000
_cell.length_c   1.000
_cell.angle_alpha   90.00
_cell.angle_beta   90.00
_cell.angle_gamma   90.00
#
_symmetry.space_group_name_H-M   'P 1'
#
loop_
_entity.id
_entity.type
_entity.pdbx_description
1 polymer ?
#
loop_
_entity_poly.entity_id
_entity_poly.type
_entity_poly.pdbx_seq_one_letter_code
_entity_poly.pdbx_strand_id
1 'polypeptide(L)'
;MDPSRALRRAFLERLRRSGYRSAFRRNGWTEVLVSKADERWFGAGADRAAALDDALANMFPSAAARAALIEAFGAEFEPKTPSATARASIPEALRADGTATTSMTSSSSPRESVAARVPAPPSASAMESSPTPFPASSPAPANESTSGPRPTPPPASTTAWAAKRPVEALLDIEDELAELEETVHAYFEDALDYAPDRQRLLVLAWIARARALDVRATGRGRVSERVARLAHLLGQLTKLGWPGSVRALGLHMRPSDCLDDLADKGPIAGWAELAERAEAELATREEADPAHGRDEWGWGDAEVLAPRPADPSTLLAEARAKLEAWTGPIASARAVLAGKAFLQEPDAERLRSNAGDFGREATAVAKTLRWLRALELEGWGECIGRLRWSVDRGGEDARGALRELLDPLVVFRQSWARANGRDPEAREKKRRKSELLVRSRALAAGDTAALVEWLGAAFELGNELPVAKIAEALAFHADAVLALTHKYEKRSLRGRLRDLQACMRGPIEAPVPGTPEPLDDETAVEVEPERPPSVPPSVLEFTRGKRALFVCNRADPEHDEELRRAFEFERVERSEHGPRRLESAAERIRAGRFDVVLAATGFLPHKADSVLRTACKQSSVRMVRVDKGRVSACARHLARELGV
;
A
#
# COMPACT_ATOMS: atom_id res chain seq x y z
N MET A 1 -34.04 29.47 23.30
CA MET A 1 -32.74 29.49 22.60
C MET A 1 -31.90 28.37 23.18
N ASP A 2 -31.11 27.68 22.36
CA ASP A 2 -30.11 26.73 22.84
C ASP A 2 -29.08 27.47 23.74
N PRO A 3 -28.96 27.13 25.04
CA PRO A 3 -28.03 27.78 25.97
C PRO A 3 -26.58 27.74 25.46
N SER A 4 -26.23 26.67 24.75
CA SER A 4 -24.90 26.48 24.15
C SER A 4 -24.59 27.55 23.11
N ARG A 5 -25.60 28.01 22.36
CA ARG A 5 -25.43 29.03 21.32
C ARG A 5 -25.20 30.43 21.89
N ALA A 6 -25.88 30.78 22.98
CA ALA A 6 -25.68 32.07 23.66
C ALA A 6 -24.28 32.15 24.28
N LEU A 7 -23.84 31.07 24.92
CA LEU A 7 -22.52 30.97 25.53
C LEU A 7 -21.39 31.07 24.50
N ARG A 8 -21.48 30.33 23.38
CA ARG A 8 -20.50 30.43 22.27
C ARG A 8 -20.40 31.84 21.68
N ARG A 9 -21.52 32.57 21.60
CA ARG A 9 -21.55 33.96 21.11
C ARG A 9 -20.88 34.92 22.09
N ALA A 10 -21.19 34.81 23.39
CA ALA A 10 -20.55 35.57 24.44
C ALA A 10 -19.03 35.35 24.46
N PHE A 11 -18.62 34.11 24.25
CA PHE A 11 -17.22 33.73 24.19
C PHE A 11 -16.47 34.38 23.02
N LEU A 12 -17.02 34.28 21.80
CA LEU A 12 -16.44 34.95 20.62
C LEU A 12 -16.31 36.47 20.81
N GLU A 13 -17.29 37.09 21.46
CA GLU A 13 -17.26 38.52 21.75
C GLU A 13 -16.13 38.89 22.75
N ARG A 14 -15.88 38.07 23.77
CA ARG A 14 -14.77 38.30 24.70
C ARG A 14 -13.40 38.03 24.07
N LEU A 15 -13.28 37.00 23.23
CA LEU A 15 -12.09 36.79 22.40
C LEU A 15 -11.81 38.03 21.55
N ARG A 16 -12.84 38.56 20.89
CA ARG A 16 -12.74 39.79 20.08
C ARG A 16 -12.29 40.99 20.90
N ARG A 17 -12.87 41.22 22.09
CA ARG A 17 -12.45 42.29 23.03
C ARG A 17 -11.02 42.12 23.51
N SER A 18 -10.55 40.88 23.60
CA SER A 18 -9.17 40.54 23.99
C SER A 18 -8.17 40.60 22.83
N GLY A 19 -8.62 41.03 21.63
CA GLY A 19 -7.78 41.19 20.44
C GLY A 19 -7.67 39.97 19.53
N TYR A 20 -8.38 38.88 19.83
CA TYR A 20 -8.42 37.70 18.95
C TYR A 20 -9.36 37.93 17.76
N ARG A 21 -8.99 37.37 16.62
CA ARG A 21 -9.78 37.33 15.38
C ARG A 21 -10.19 35.89 15.12
N SER A 22 -11.45 35.69 14.71
CA SER A 22 -11.95 34.39 14.27
C SER A 22 -12.33 34.45 12.78
N ALA A 23 -11.81 33.54 11.97
CA ALA A 23 -12.18 33.39 10.57
C ALA A 23 -12.76 31.98 10.35
N PHE A 24 -13.94 31.90 9.74
CA PHE A 24 -14.59 30.62 9.42
C PHE A 24 -14.47 30.31 7.93
N ARG A 25 -14.12 29.07 7.61
CA ARG A 25 -14.14 28.53 6.24
C ARG A 25 -15.09 27.34 6.19
N ARG A 26 -15.85 27.18 5.11
CA ARG A 26 -16.71 26.01 4.90
C ARG A 26 -16.32 25.34 3.60
N ASN A 27 -15.91 24.07 3.70
CA ASN A 27 -15.56 23.23 2.56
C ASN A 27 -15.83 21.76 2.91
N GLY A 28 -17.08 21.31 2.80
CA GLY A 28 -17.52 19.98 3.26
C GLY A 28 -17.70 19.88 4.78
N TRP A 29 -16.77 20.40 5.57
CA TRP A 29 -16.90 20.69 7.01
C TRP A 29 -16.69 22.19 7.26
N THR A 30 -16.92 22.62 8.49
CA THR A 30 -16.61 23.98 8.94
C THR A 30 -15.28 23.99 9.66
N GLU A 31 -14.44 24.96 9.32
CA GLU A 31 -13.18 25.22 9.99
C GLU A 31 -13.24 26.62 10.61
N VAL A 32 -12.54 26.80 11.72
CA VAL A 32 -12.32 28.10 12.33
C VAL A 32 -10.85 28.28 12.67
N LEU A 33 -10.31 29.44 12.31
CA LEU A 33 -9.01 29.91 12.76
C LEU A 33 -9.25 31.02 13.80
N VAL A 34 -8.82 30.79 15.04
CA VAL A 34 -8.75 31.82 16.10
C VAL A 34 -7.30 32.27 16.20
N SER A 35 -7.04 33.57 16.11
CA SER A 35 -5.66 34.10 16.08
C SER A 35 -5.50 35.47 16.72
N LYS A 36 -4.35 35.72 17.33
CA LYS A 36 -3.90 37.03 17.83
C LYS A 36 -2.37 37.07 17.78
N ALA A 37 -1.82 38.01 16.99
CA ALA A 37 -0.37 38.14 16.79
C ALA A 37 0.29 36.81 16.37
N ASP A 38 1.11 36.24 17.26
CA ASP A 38 1.86 34.98 17.15
C ASP A 38 1.07 33.74 17.61
N GLU A 39 -0.10 33.91 18.23
CA GLU A 39 -0.94 32.81 18.69
C GLU A 39 -1.99 32.42 17.65
N ARG A 40 -2.13 31.11 17.38
CA ARG A 40 -3.10 30.55 16.41
C ARG A 40 -3.63 29.20 16.86
N TRP A 41 -4.93 29.03 16.79
CA TRP A 41 -5.60 27.75 17.01
C TRP A 41 -6.59 27.49 15.90
N PHE A 42 -6.55 26.25 15.43
CA PHE A 42 -7.41 25.75 14.38
C PHE A 42 -8.43 24.80 14.99
N GLY A 43 -9.65 24.83 14.48
CA GLY A 43 -10.68 23.86 14.83
C GLY A 43 -11.50 23.46 13.62
N ALA A 44 -11.93 22.21 13.57
CA ALA A 44 -12.76 21.65 12.51
C ALA A 44 -13.99 20.94 13.09
N GLY A 45 -15.13 21.00 12.38
CA GLY A 45 -16.34 20.33 12.80
C GLY A 45 -17.43 20.36 11.73
N ALA A 46 -18.47 19.54 11.91
CA ALA A 46 -19.57 19.43 10.95
C ALA A 46 -20.30 20.78 10.72
N ASP A 47 -20.29 21.66 11.72
CA ASP A 47 -20.84 23.01 11.67
C ASP A 47 -19.94 24.02 12.41
N ARG A 48 -20.35 25.30 12.41
CA ARG A 48 -19.63 26.39 13.09
C ARG A 48 -19.48 26.18 14.59
N ALA A 49 -20.42 25.49 15.22
CA ALA A 49 -20.41 25.24 16.65
C ALA A 49 -19.34 24.19 16.99
N ALA A 50 -19.36 23.05 16.29
CA ALA A 50 -18.37 22.00 16.45
C ALA A 50 -16.95 22.48 16.13
N ALA A 51 -16.77 23.28 15.06
CA ALA A 51 -15.47 23.85 14.72
C ALA A 51 -14.92 24.78 15.82
N LEU A 52 -15.80 25.58 16.43
CA LEU A 52 -15.41 26.46 17.54
C LEU A 52 -15.07 25.67 18.81
N ASP A 53 -15.83 24.63 19.11
CA ASP A 53 -15.55 23.76 20.26
C ASP A 53 -14.22 23.03 20.11
N ASP A 54 -13.87 22.59 18.89
CA ASP A 54 -12.58 21.97 18.58
C ASP A 54 -11.42 22.96 18.71
N ALA A 55 -11.58 24.18 18.17
CA ALA A 55 -10.58 25.24 18.36
C ALA A 55 -10.39 25.58 19.85
N LEU A 56 -11.47 25.56 20.64
CA LEU A 56 -11.43 25.76 22.09
C LEU A 56 -10.74 24.62 22.83
N ALA A 57 -10.92 23.37 22.39
CA ALA A 57 -10.19 22.23 22.92
C ALA A 57 -8.68 22.37 22.67
N ASN A 58 -8.29 22.92 21.52
CA ASN A 58 -6.89 23.22 21.21
C ASN A 58 -6.34 24.42 22.00
N MET A 59 -7.15 25.45 22.26
CA MET A 59 -6.78 26.59 23.11
C MET A 59 -6.64 26.21 24.59
N PHE A 60 -7.52 25.34 25.08
CA PHE A 60 -7.61 24.91 26.47
C PHE A 60 -7.69 23.38 26.52
N PRO A 61 -6.55 22.66 26.44
CA PRO A 61 -6.53 21.19 26.33
C PRO A 61 -7.21 20.46 27.49
N SER A 62 -7.15 21.03 28.70
CA SER A 62 -7.77 20.47 29.89
C SER A 62 -9.30 20.63 29.90
N ALA A 63 -10.01 19.52 30.13
CA ALA A 63 -11.46 19.55 30.32
C ALA A 63 -11.87 20.44 31.52
N ALA A 64 -11.08 20.47 32.59
CA ALA A 64 -11.31 21.32 33.75
C ALA A 64 -11.15 22.81 33.41
N ALA A 65 -10.18 23.16 32.56
CA ALA A 65 -10.00 24.54 32.10
C ALA A 65 -11.20 25.01 31.25
N ARG A 66 -11.72 24.15 30.36
CA ARG A 66 -12.92 24.45 29.58
C ARG A 66 -14.17 24.59 30.46
N ALA A 67 -14.33 23.73 31.47
CA ALA A 67 -15.44 23.80 32.42
C ALA A 67 -15.41 25.10 33.24
N ALA A 68 -14.24 25.46 33.80
CA ALA A 68 -14.06 26.70 34.54
C ALA A 68 -14.32 27.95 33.68
N LEU A 69 -13.96 27.88 32.39
CA LEU A 69 -14.29 28.90 31.41
C LEU A 69 -15.81 29.07 31.29
N ILE A 70 -16.53 27.98 31.03
CA ILE A 70 -17.99 27.96 30.88
C ILE A 70 -18.67 28.51 32.14
N GLU A 71 -18.20 28.13 33.33
CA GLU A 71 -18.70 28.62 34.62
C GLU A 71 -18.48 30.13 34.79
N ALA A 72 -17.28 30.62 34.50
CA ALA A 72 -16.97 32.05 34.56
C ALA A 72 -17.82 32.88 33.59
N PHE A 73 -18.18 32.33 32.42
CA PHE A 73 -19.06 32.98 31.45
C PHE A 73 -20.54 32.86 31.79
N GLY A 74 -20.95 31.74 32.40
CA GLY A 74 -22.32 31.51 32.83
C GLY A 74 -22.75 32.50 33.92
N ALA A 75 -21.85 32.82 34.86
CA ALA A 75 -22.11 33.76 35.94
C ALA A 75 -22.26 35.22 35.47
N GLU A 76 -21.56 35.64 34.41
CA GLU A 76 -21.68 36.99 33.83
C GLU A 76 -22.99 37.17 33.01
N PHE A 77 -23.58 36.07 32.54
CA PHE A 77 -24.77 36.07 31.68
C PHE A 77 -26.06 35.64 32.37
N GLU A 78 -26.03 35.41 33.69
CA GLU A 78 -27.26 35.27 34.45
C GLU A 78 -28.07 36.55 34.23
N PRO A 79 -29.22 36.48 33.53
CA PRO A 79 -29.98 37.66 33.20
C PRO A 79 -30.37 38.28 34.53
N LYS A 80 -29.75 39.43 34.87
CA LYS A 80 -30.23 40.27 35.97
C LYS A 80 -31.68 40.55 35.67
N THR A 81 -32.55 39.78 36.32
CA THR A 81 -33.98 39.98 36.25
C THR A 81 -34.16 41.42 36.71
N PRO A 82 -34.71 42.32 35.87
CA PRO A 82 -34.70 43.74 36.19
C PRO A 82 -35.47 43.93 37.50
N SER A 83 -34.72 44.19 38.57
CA SER A 83 -35.27 44.62 39.83
C SER A 83 -35.93 45.97 39.57
N ALA A 84 -37.25 45.97 39.62
CA ALA A 84 -38.08 47.14 39.45
C ALA A 84 -37.92 48.04 40.67
N THR A 85 -36.87 48.86 40.71
CA THR A 85 -36.82 50.08 41.53
C THR A 85 -35.59 50.92 41.18
N ALA A 86 -35.75 52.24 41.37
CA ALA A 86 -34.75 53.30 41.26
C ALA A 86 -34.62 54.00 39.89
N ARG A 87 -35.56 54.93 39.69
CA ARG A 87 -35.31 56.25 39.11
C ARG A 87 -34.10 56.94 39.78
N ALA A 88 -33.36 57.69 38.97
CA ALA A 88 -32.84 59.04 39.22
C ALA A 88 -31.33 59.22 38.97
N SER A 89 -31.07 60.32 38.24
CA SER A 89 -29.90 61.22 38.33
C SER A 89 -28.75 61.01 37.34
N ILE A 90 -28.77 61.88 36.33
CA ILE A 90 -27.65 62.31 35.48
C ILE A 90 -26.85 63.39 36.26
N PRO A 91 -25.52 63.42 36.14
CA PRO A 91 -24.82 64.63 35.70
C PRO A 91 -23.76 64.26 34.63
N GLU A 92 -23.71 64.81 33.42
CA GLU A 92 -23.35 66.19 33.04
C GLU A 92 -22.13 66.75 33.80
N ALA A 93 -20.92 66.59 33.23
CA ALA A 93 -19.96 67.68 33.06
C ALA A 93 -18.62 67.24 32.42
N LEU A 94 -18.06 68.20 31.67
CA LEU A 94 -16.63 68.47 31.42
C LEU A 94 -15.92 67.84 30.21
N ARG A 95 -16.07 68.57 29.10
CA ARG A 95 -15.05 68.97 28.12
C ARG A 95 -13.69 69.30 28.77
N ALA A 96 -12.58 68.99 28.10
CA ALA A 96 -11.52 69.96 27.78
C ALA A 96 -10.42 69.34 26.87
N ASP A 97 -9.89 70.23 26.03
CA ASP A 97 -8.85 70.09 25.00
C ASP A 97 -7.47 69.59 25.46
N GLY A 98 -6.65 69.21 24.48
CA GLY A 98 -5.21 69.03 24.66
C GLY A 98 -4.47 68.63 23.39
N THR A 99 -4.31 69.57 22.46
CA THR A 99 -3.34 69.53 21.35
C THR A 99 -1.91 69.72 21.88
N ALA A 100 -0.95 68.91 21.41
CA ALA A 100 0.47 69.30 21.36
C ALA A 100 1.27 68.47 20.33
N THR A 101 1.80 69.21 19.37
CA THR A 101 2.79 68.92 18.33
C THR A 101 4.18 68.59 18.93
N THR A 102 5.03 67.81 18.23
CA THR A 102 6.42 68.17 17.83
C THR A 102 7.33 66.94 17.55
N SER A 103 7.66 66.80 16.26
CA SER A 103 8.96 66.58 15.60
C SER A 103 9.95 65.44 15.92
N MET A 104 10.33 64.80 14.80
CA MET A 104 11.69 64.50 14.29
C MET A 104 12.58 63.49 15.01
N THR A 105 13.00 62.45 14.28
CA THR A 105 14.35 62.41 13.70
C THR A 105 14.48 61.35 12.60
N SER A 106 15.19 61.77 11.57
CA SER A 106 15.68 61.07 10.38
C SER A 106 16.86 60.14 10.68
N SER A 107 16.98 59.04 9.93
CA SER A 107 18.27 58.39 9.66
C SER A 107 18.22 57.68 8.31
N SER A 108 18.98 58.26 7.39
CA SER A 108 19.20 57.87 5.99
C SER A 108 20.48 57.04 5.81
N SER A 109 20.41 56.12 4.84
CA SER A 109 21.44 55.75 3.83
C SER A 109 22.15 54.39 3.96
N PRO A 110 22.77 53.83 2.88
CA PRO A 110 22.61 54.12 1.44
C PRO A 110 22.40 52.88 0.54
N ARG A 111 21.99 53.17 -0.71
CA ARG A 111 22.08 52.31 -1.89
C ARG A 111 23.53 52.14 -2.33
N GLU A 112 23.92 50.93 -2.71
CA GLU A 112 25.06 50.70 -3.61
C GLU A 112 24.62 49.76 -4.74
N SER A 113 24.64 50.32 -5.95
CA SER A 113 24.16 49.72 -7.20
C SER A 113 25.38 49.47 -8.08
N VAL A 114 25.82 48.22 -8.17
CA VAL A 114 26.84 47.79 -9.13
C VAL A 114 26.16 46.98 -10.23
N ALA A 115 26.08 47.58 -11.41
CA ALA A 115 25.59 46.96 -12.63
C ALA A 115 26.66 46.01 -13.19
N ALA A 116 26.38 44.71 -13.22
CA ALA A 116 27.15 43.73 -13.97
C ALA A 116 26.40 43.36 -15.26
N ARG A 117 27.02 43.67 -16.41
CA ARG A 117 26.61 43.25 -17.75
C ARG A 117 26.59 41.72 -17.85
N VAL A 118 25.44 41.16 -18.19
CA VAL A 118 25.29 39.76 -18.61
C VAL A 118 25.37 39.69 -20.16
N PRO A 119 26.24 38.86 -20.75
CA PRO A 119 26.28 38.67 -22.20
C PRO A 119 25.15 37.74 -22.67
N ALA A 120 24.60 38.06 -23.84
CA ALA A 120 23.53 37.33 -24.50
C ALA A 120 23.94 35.89 -24.92
N PRO A 121 23.03 34.91 -24.87
CA PRO A 121 23.28 33.57 -25.38
C PRO A 121 23.25 33.53 -26.92
N PRO A 122 24.01 32.63 -27.57
CA PRO A 122 24.04 32.52 -29.02
C PRO A 122 22.75 31.88 -29.57
N SER A 123 22.24 32.48 -30.64
CA SER A 123 21.18 31.94 -31.50
C SER A 123 21.56 30.56 -32.04
N ALA A 124 20.79 29.54 -31.68
CA ALA A 124 20.78 28.26 -32.37
C ALA A 124 19.84 28.33 -33.56
N SER A 125 20.39 28.10 -34.75
CA SER A 125 19.70 28.02 -36.02
C SER A 125 18.61 26.94 -36.00
N ALA A 126 17.41 27.33 -36.41
CA ALA A 126 16.33 26.43 -36.76
C ALA A 126 16.65 25.71 -38.07
N MET A 127 16.76 24.37 -38.03
CA MET A 127 16.62 23.55 -39.23
C MET A 127 15.12 23.30 -39.48
N GLU A 128 14.58 24.07 -40.40
CA GLU A 128 13.32 23.80 -41.09
C GLU A 128 13.42 22.45 -41.82
N SER A 129 12.62 21.48 -41.41
CA SER A 129 12.40 20.24 -42.15
C SER A 129 11.05 20.37 -42.86
N SER A 130 11.09 20.60 -44.16
CA SER A 130 9.91 20.64 -45.03
C SER A 130 9.13 19.32 -44.99
N PRO A 131 7.78 19.33 -44.93
CA PRO A 131 6.99 18.13 -45.14
C PRO A 131 6.90 17.79 -46.64
N THR A 132 7.26 16.56 -46.97
CA THR A 132 7.07 15.92 -48.28
C THR A 132 5.57 15.78 -48.58
N PRO A 133 5.07 16.16 -49.77
CA PRO A 133 3.66 15.95 -50.13
C PRO A 133 3.37 14.47 -50.43
N PHE A 134 2.34 13.93 -49.78
CA PHE A 134 1.75 12.63 -50.12
C PHE A 134 1.09 12.68 -51.51
N PRO A 135 1.25 11.64 -52.36
CA PRO A 135 0.57 11.56 -53.64
C PRO A 135 -0.93 11.29 -53.46
N ALA A 136 -1.75 12.04 -54.18
CA ALA A 136 -3.18 11.86 -54.31
C ALA A 136 -3.49 10.44 -54.81
N SER A 137 -4.28 9.69 -54.03
CA SER A 137 -4.84 8.41 -54.45
C SER A 137 -6.06 8.64 -55.33
N SER A 138 -6.05 7.96 -56.47
CA SER A 138 -7.12 7.90 -57.47
C SER A 138 -8.45 7.38 -56.89
N PRO A 139 -9.59 7.80 -57.47
CA PRO A 139 -10.91 7.33 -57.06
C PRO A 139 -11.19 5.91 -57.56
N ALA A 140 -11.60 5.02 -56.65
CA ALA A 140 -12.16 3.71 -56.96
C ALA A 140 -13.68 3.84 -57.25
N PRO A 141 -14.25 2.92 -58.06
CA PRO A 141 -15.52 3.15 -58.76
C PRO A 141 -16.76 2.94 -57.88
N ALA A 142 -17.83 3.61 -58.29
CA ALA A 142 -19.18 3.52 -57.74
C ALA A 142 -19.67 2.07 -57.73
N ASN A 143 -20.03 1.58 -56.55
CA ASN A 143 -20.71 0.31 -56.37
C ASN A 143 -22.21 0.59 -56.22
N GLU A 144 -22.99 -0.03 -57.10
CA GLU A 144 -24.43 0.16 -57.25
C GLU A 144 -25.19 -0.26 -55.98
N SER A 145 -26.04 0.65 -55.54
CA SER A 145 -26.91 0.47 -54.37
C SER A 145 -28.08 -0.44 -54.71
N THR A 146 -28.09 -1.66 -54.18
CA THR A 146 -29.29 -2.50 -54.11
C THR A 146 -29.99 -2.25 -52.77
N SER A 147 -31.07 -1.49 -52.80
CA SER A 147 -31.92 -1.19 -51.64
C SER A 147 -32.78 -2.41 -51.26
N GLY A 148 -32.39 -3.14 -50.22
CA GLY A 148 -33.22 -4.13 -49.54
C GLY A 148 -33.99 -3.53 -48.34
N PRO A 149 -35.20 -4.01 -48.01
CA PRO A 149 -36.02 -3.48 -46.93
C PRO A 149 -35.37 -3.72 -45.55
N ARG A 150 -35.31 -2.64 -44.77
CA ARG A 150 -34.72 -2.56 -43.43
C ARG A 150 -35.60 -3.35 -42.42
N PRO A 151 -35.06 -4.32 -41.66
CA PRO A 151 -35.81 -4.97 -40.60
C PRO A 151 -36.18 -3.94 -39.52
N THR A 152 -37.45 -3.95 -39.12
CA THR A 152 -37.98 -3.13 -38.02
C THR A 152 -37.28 -3.50 -36.71
N PRO A 153 -36.81 -2.51 -35.92
CA PRO A 153 -36.22 -2.80 -34.61
C PRO A 153 -37.30 -3.37 -33.67
N PRO A 154 -36.95 -4.36 -32.83
CA PRO A 154 -37.87 -4.88 -31.82
C PRO A 154 -38.28 -3.75 -30.86
N PRO A 155 -39.52 -3.76 -30.35
CA PRO A 155 -39.98 -2.74 -29.41
C PRO A 155 -39.08 -2.76 -28.18
N ALA A 156 -38.48 -1.60 -27.86
CA ALA A 156 -37.67 -1.41 -26.67
C ALA A 156 -38.50 -1.85 -25.45
N SER A 157 -38.07 -2.95 -24.81
CA SER A 157 -38.63 -3.42 -23.56
C SER A 157 -38.25 -2.40 -22.48
N THR A 158 -39.08 -1.37 -22.38
CA THR A 158 -39.01 -0.36 -21.33
C THR A 158 -39.51 -1.04 -20.08
N THR A 159 -38.58 -1.67 -19.34
CA THR A 159 -38.83 -2.09 -17.97
C THR A 159 -39.21 -0.81 -17.23
N ALA A 160 -40.49 -0.69 -16.90
CA ALA A 160 -41.04 0.46 -16.19
C ALA A 160 -40.47 0.49 -14.76
N TRP A 161 -39.25 1.01 -14.63
CA TRP A 161 -38.71 1.47 -13.37
C TRP A 161 -39.61 2.63 -12.97
N ALA A 162 -40.48 2.40 -11.99
CA ALA A 162 -41.23 3.46 -11.33
C ALA A 162 -40.24 4.58 -11.00
N ALA A 163 -40.40 5.74 -11.64
CA ALA A 163 -39.46 6.84 -11.55
C ALA A 163 -39.34 7.25 -10.08
N LYS A 164 -38.29 6.78 -9.40
CA LYS A 164 -37.93 7.22 -8.06
C LYS A 164 -37.89 8.74 -8.06
N ARG A 165 -38.32 9.36 -6.96
CA ARG A 165 -38.29 10.82 -6.88
C ARG A 165 -36.83 11.28 -7.10
N PRO A 166 -36.58 12.37 -7.84
CA PRO A 166 -35.22 12.86 -8.14
C PRO A 166 -34.32 13.14 -6.91
N VAL A 167 -34.90 13.13 -5.70
CA VAL A 167 -34.20 13.26 -4.42
C VAL A 167 -33.73 11.90 -3.90
N GLU A 168 -34.59 10.87 -3.91
CA GLU A 168 -34.24 9.52 -3.47
C GLU A 168 -33.12 8.93 -4.33
N ALA A 169 -33.20 9.12 -5.64
CA ALA A 169 -32.15 8.68 -6.56
C ALA A 169 -30.81 9.38 -6.31
N LEU A 170 -30.81 10.64 -5.83
CA LEU A 170 -29.58 11.34 -5.48
C LEU A 170 -29.00 10.82 -4.16
N LEU A 171 -29.84 10.54 -3.16
CA LEU A 171 -29.39 9.96 -1.90
C LEU A 171 -28.76 8.58 -2.13
N ASP A 172 -29.39 7.73 -2.95
CA ASP A 172 -28.84 6.43 -3.34
C ASP A 172 -27.44 6.59 -3.97
N ILE A 173 -27.24 7.59 -4.85
CA ILE A 173 -25.93 7.87 -5.48
C ILE A 173 -24.91 8.39 -4.46
N GLU A 174 -25.32 9.23 -3.51
CA GLU A 174 -24.44 9.73 -2.46
C GLU A 174 -23.99 8.62 -1.51
N ASP A 175 -24.86 7.67 -1.22
CA ASP A 175 -24.57 6.48 -0.41
C ASP A 175 -23.62 5.53 -1.17
N GLU A 176 -23.90 5.22 -2.44
CA GLU A 176 -23.00 4.42 -3.31
C GLU A 176 -21.59 5.04 -3.39
N LEU A 177 -21.49 6.38 -3.48
CA LEU A 177 -20.21 7.08 -3.49
C LEU A 177 -19.51 7.04 -2.12
N ALA A 178 -20.25 7.08 -1.01
CA ALA A 178 -19.69 6.94 0.33
C ALA A 178 -19.12 5.54 0.57
N GLU A 179 -19.83 4.50 0.11
CA GLU A 179 -19.36 3.12 0.16
C GLU A 179 -18.09 2.91 -0.68
N LEU A 180 -18.00 3.57 -1.84
CA LEU A 180 -16.80 3.55 -2.66
C LEU A 180 -15.62 4.24 -1.97
N GLU A 181 -15.83 5.41 -1.37
CA GLU A 181 -14.81 6.10 -0.56
C GLU A 181 -14.34 5.19 0.60
N GLU A 182 -15.27 4.58 1.36
CA GLU A 182 -14.94 3.62 2.43
C GLU A 182 -14.13 2.43 1.90
N THR A 183 -14.48 1.91 0.73
CA THR A 183 -13.75 0.83 0.07
C THR A 183 -12.33 1.25 -0.27
N VAL A 184 -12.13 2.42 -0.88
CA VAL A 184 -10.77 2.94 -1.15
C VAL A 184 -9.97 3.07 0.15
N HIS A 185 -10.57 3.63 1.20
CA HIS A 185 -9.90 3.73 2.51
C HIS A 185 -9.52 2.38 3.12
N ALA A 186 -10.38 1.36 2.96
CA ALA A 186 -10.20 0.06 3.58
C ALA A 186 -9.16 -0.83 2.87
N TYR A 187 -9.02 -0.70 1.54
CA TYR A 187 -8.22 -1.59 0.70
C TYR A 187 -6.98 -0.94 0.08
N PHE A 188 -6.80 0.39 0.20
CA PHE A 188 -5.66 1.02 -0.47
C PHE A 188 -4.31 0.57 0.11
N GLU A 189 -4.22 0.29 1.41
CA GLU A 189 -2.99 -0.26 2.02
C GLU A 189 -2.62 -1.60 1.36
N ASP A 190 -3.56 -2.53 1.23
CA ASP A 190 -3.33 -3.82 0.56
C ASP A 190 -3.04 -3.66 -0.94
N ALA A 191 -3.65 -2.66 -1.59
CA ALA A 191 -3.38 -2.34 -2.98
C ALA A 191 -1.93 -1.92 -3.20
N LEU A 192 -1.22 -1.40 -2.19
CA LEU A 192 0.20 -1.06 -2.33
C LEU A 192 1.11 -2.28 -2.49
N ASP A 193 0.65 -3.46 -2.11
CA ASP A 193 1.38 -4.73 -2.27
C ASP A 193 1.22 -5.33 -3.68
N TYR A 194 0.20 -4.88 -4.42
CA TYR A 194 -0.07 -5.36 -5.77
C TYR A 194 1.07 -5.01 -6.74
N ALA A 195 1.28 -5.87 -7.74
CA ALA A 195 2.08 -5.53 -8.90
C ALA A 195 1.52 -4.26 -9.59
N PRO A 196 2.38 -3.40 -10.18
CA PRO A 196 1.96 -2.07 -10.65
C PRO A 196 0.81 -2.10 -11.65
N ASP A 197 0.77 -3.11 -12.51
CA ASP A 197 -0.32 -3.31 -13.46
C ASP A 197 -1.67 -3.55 -12.80
N ARG A 198 -1.70 -4.34 -11.71
CA ARG A 198 -2.92 -4.59 -10.94
C ARG A 198 -3.34 -3.35 -10.15
N GLN A 199 -2.37 -2.61 -9.59
CA GLN A 199 -2.62 -1.30 -8.96
C GLN A 199 -3.33 -0.34 -9.94
N ARG A 200 -2.82 -0.26 -11.18
CA ARG A 200 -3.38 0.58 -12.24
C ARG A 200 -4.83 0.21 -12.56
N LEU A 201 -5.11 -1.09 -12.75
CA LEU A 201 -6.47 -1.57 -13.04
C LEU A 201 -7.44 -1.33 -11.89
N LEU A 202 -7.00 -1.55 -10.64
CA LEU A 202 -7.82 -1.31 -9.45
C LEU A 202 -8.19 0.17 -9.31
N VAL A 203 -7.21 1.07 -9.47
CA VAL A 203 -7.46 2.52 -9.42
C VAL A 203 -8.35 2.95 -10.59
N LEU A 204 -8.14 2.41 -11.80
CA LEU A 204 -9.00 2.66 -12.97
C LEU A 204 -10.45 2.27 -12.68
N ALA A 205 -10.68 1.09 -12.12
CA ALA A 205 -12.01 0.62 -11.75
C ALA A 205 -12.69 1.56 -10.74
N TRP A 206 -11.99 1.95 -9.66
CA TRP A 206 -12.53 2.84 -8.65
C TRP A 206 -12.90 4.22 -9.20
N ILE A 207 -12.01 4.87 -9.94
CA ILE A 207 -12.32 6.21 -10.48
C ILE A 207 -13.38 6.16 -11.59
N ALA A 208 -13.39 5.12 -12.43
CA ALA A 208 -14.41 4.95 -13.44
C ALA A 208 -15.79 4.75 -12.81
N ARG A 209 -15.89 3.96 -11.72
CA ARG A 209 -17.13 3.80 -10.95
C ARG A 209 -17.60 5.14 -10.35
N ALA A 210 -16.70 5.91 -9.74
CA ALA A 210 -17.02 7.22 -9.19
C ALA A 210 -17.57 8.18 -10.28
N ARG A 211 -16.97 8.19 -11.47
CA ARG A 211 -17.45 9.01 -12.60
C ARG A 211 -18.78 8.52 -13.17
N ALA A 212 -19.04 7.21 -13.17
CA ALA A 212 -20.34 6.67 -13.55
C ALA A 212 -21.44 7.20 -12.62
N LEU A 213 -21.17 7.32 -11.32
CA LEU A 213 -22.06 7.92 -10.34
C LEU A 213 -22.30 9.43 -10.61
N ASP A 214 -21.25 10.16 -10.98
CA ASP A 214 -21.38 11.59 -11.34
C ASP A 214 -22.25 11.81 -12.59
N VAL A 215 -22.08 10.97 -13.62
CA VAL A 215 -22.92 11.00 -14.83
C VAL A 215 -24.38 10.68 -14.48
N ARG A 216 -24.64 9.67 -13.64
CA ARG A 216 -25.99 9.34 -13.14
C ARG A 216 -26.59 10.50 -12.34
N ALA A 217 -25.77 11.23 -11.59
CA ALA A 217 -26.18 12.41 -10.84
C ALA A 217 -26.40 13.65 -11.71
N THR A 218 -26.19 13.57 -13.03
CA THR A 218 -26.31 14.68 -13.99
C THR A 218 -25.39 15.86 -13.67
N GLY A 219 -24.21 15.60 -13.10
CA GLY A 219 -23.23 16.65 -12.76
C GLY A 219 -23.69 17.59 -11.64
N ARG A 220 -24.52 17.11 -10.71
CA ARG A 220 -24.89 17.90 -9.52
C ARG A 220 -23.63 18.18 -8.70
N GLY A 221 -23.38 19.47 -8.43
CA GLY A 221 -22.11 19.96 -7.88
C GLY A 221 -21.55 19.18 -6.69
N ARG A 222 -22.38 18.73 -5.75
CA ARG A 222 -21.92 17.96 -4.59
C ARG A 222 -21.32 16.59 -4.94
N VAL A 223 -21.91 15.85 -5.89
CA VAL A 223 -21.38 14.55 -6.34
C VAL A 223 -20.10 14.79 -7.14
N SER A 224 -20.11 15.75 -8.07
CA SER A 224 -18.94 16.10 -8.87
C SER A 224 -17.75 16.56 -8.01
N GLU A 225 -18.01 17.36 -6.96
CA GLU A 225 -16.99 17.77 -5.98
C GLU A 225 -16.40 16.57 -5.22
N ARG A 226 -17.22 15.60 -4.82
CA ARG A 226 -16.73 14.37 -4.16
C ARG A 226 -15.90 13.52 -5.10
N VAL A 227 -16.35 13.34 -6.35
CA VAL A 227 -15.59 12.61 -7.37
C VAL A 227 -14.26 13.31 -7.67
N ALA A 228 -14.23 14.65 -7.72
CA ALA A 228 -13.00 15.40 -7.87
C ALA A 228 -12.05 15.24 -6.69
N ARG A 229 -12.56 15.22 -5.44
CA ARG A 229 -11.76 14.92 -4.24
C ARG A 229 -11.22 13.49 -4.26
N LEU A 230 -12.04 12.52 -4.63
CA LEU A 230 -11.63 11.12 -4.74
C LEU A 230 -10.57 10.95 -5.84
N ALA A 231 -10.73 11.59 -7.00
CA ALA A 231 -9.72 11.61 -8.06
C ALA A 231 -8.39 12.22 -7.57
N HIS A 232 -8.46 13.31 -6.80
CA HIS A 232 -7.27 13.92 -6.21
C HIS A 232 -6.60 12.99 -5.19
N LEU A 233 -7.38 12.37 -4.30
CA LEU A 233 -6.87 11.40 -3.32
C LEU A 233 -6.21 10.21 -4.01
N LEU A 234 -6.90 9.57 -4.95
CA LEU A 234 -6.35 8.46 -5.73
C LEU A 234 -5.08 8.88 -6.49
N GLY A 235 -5.05 10.10 -7.05
CA GLY A 235 -3.85 10.62 -7.72
C GLY A 235 -2.67 10.92 -6.77
N GLN A 236 -2.93 11.27 -5.51
CA GLN A 236 -1.86 11.35 -4.49
C GLN A 236 -1.37 9.95 -4.12
N LEU A 237 -2.31 9.03 -3.91
CA LEU A 237 -2.04 7.67 -3.48
C LEU A 237 -1.30 6.86 -4.56
N THR A 238 -1.62 7.02 -5.84
CA THR A 238 -0.85 6.38 -6.92
C THR A 238 0.60 6.84 -6.89
N LYS A 239 0.88 8.14 -6.67
CA LYS A 239 2.25 8.66 -6.54
C LYS A 239 3.07 7.99 -5.40
N LEU A 240 2.43 7.34 -4.42
CA LEU A 240 3.12 6.53 -3.40
C LEU A 240 3.56 5.16 -3.93
N GLY A 241 2.64 4.39 -4.51
CA GLY A 241 2.87 2.99 -4.89
C GLY A 241 3.42 2.79 -6.31
N TRP A 242 3.11 3.71 -7.23
CA TRP A 242 3.44 3.59 -8.64
C TRP A 242 3.58 4.94 -9.35
N PRO A 243 4.70 5.23 -10.03
CA PRO A 243 4.93 6.53 -10.67
C PRO A 243 4.10 6.83 -11.92
N GLY A 244 3.28 5.89 -12.39
CA GLY A 244 2.44 6.13 -13.57
C GLY A 244 1.16 6.89 -13.27
N SER A 245 0.57 7.45 -14.31
CA SER A 245 -0.72 8.12 -14.25
C SER A 245 -1.82 7.21 -14.79
N VAL A 246 -2.89 7.01 -14.03
CA VAL A 246 -4.14 6.47 -14.57
C VAL A 246 -4.86 7.58 -15.31
N ARG A 247 -5.14 7.42 -16.61
CA ARG A 247 -5.72 8.49 -17.43
C ARG A 247 -7.06 8.96 -16.88
N ALA A 248 -7.87 8.02 -16.38
CA ALA A 248 -9.17 8.29 -15.78
C ALA A 248 -9.14 9.20 -14.53
N LEU A 249 -7.97 9.55 -13.97
CA LEU A 249 -7.86 10.55 -12.91
C LEU A 249 -7.98 11.99 -13.44
N GLY A 250 -7.68 12.25 -14.72
CA GLY A 250 -7.78 13.59 -15.31
C GLY A 250 -9.23 14.01 -15.54
N LEU A 251 -9.74 15.04 -14.85
CA LEU A 251 -11.17 15.41 -14.82
C LEU A 251 -11.81 15.69 -16.20
N HIS A 252 -11.01 16.03 -17.21
CA HIS A 252 -11.44 16.29 -18.58
C HIS A 252 -11.42 15.06 -19.49
N MET A 253 -10.82 13.96 -19.03
CA MET A 253 -10.67 12.73 -19.83
C MET A 253 -12.04 12.10 -20.04
N ARG A 254 -12.24 11.50 -21.22
CA ARG A 254 -13.42 10.69 -21.57
C ARG A 254 -13.13 9.20 -21.36
N PRO A 255 -14.16 8.33 -21.29
CA PRO A 255 -13.94 6.89 -21.20
C PRO A 255 -13.01 6.38 -22.30
N SER A 256 -13.25 6.78 -23.56
CA SER A 256 -12.46 6.38 -24.74
C SER A 256 -10.96 6.68 -24.62
N ASP A 257 -10.60 7.77 -23.93
CA ASP A 257 -9.20 8.18 -23.78
C ASP A 257 -8.43 7.25 -22.83
N CYS A 258 -9.16 6.45 -22.05
CA CYS A 258 -8.64 5.52 -21.05
C CYS A 258 -8.51 4.08 -21.59
N LEU A 259 -8.84 3.82 -22.87
CA LEU A 259 -8.73 2.48 -23.46
C LEU A 259 -7.29 1.96 -23.53
N ASP A 260 -6.29 2.84 -23.54
CA ASP A 260 -4.87 2.45 -23.44
C ASP A 260 -4.49 1.88 -22.06
N ASP A 261 -5.35 2.07 -21.05
CA ASP A 261 -5.15 1.47 -19.73
C ASP A 261 -5.69 0.03 -19.63
N LEU A 262 -6.39 -0.47 -20.66
CA LEU A 262 -6.91 -1.83 -20.76
C LEU A 262 -6.18 -2.65 -21.84
N ALA A 263 -6.22 -3.97 -21.70
CA ALA A 263 -5.76 -4.89 -22.74
C ALA A 263 -6.73 -4.94 -23.93
N ASP A 264 -8.03 -4.99 -23.67
CA ASP A 264 -9.07 -4.87 -24.69
C ASP A 264 -9.35 -3.38 -25.01
N LYS A 265 -9.01 -2.98 -26.24
CA LYS A 265 -9.19 -1.62 -26.75
C LYS A 265 -10.51 -1.43 -27.52
N GLY A 266 -11.47 -2.34 -27.36
CA GLY A 266 -12.79 -2.22 -27.97
C GLY A 266 -13.54 -0.95 -27.55
N PRO A 267 -14.52 -0.48 -28.34
CA PRO A 267 -15.32 0.69 -28.01
C PRO A 267 -16.08 0.48 -26.69
N ILE A 268 -16.24 1.56 -25.91
CA ILE A 268 -16.95 1.58 -24.64
C ILE A 268 -18.02 2.67 -24.62
N ALA A 269 -19.19 2.37 -24.09
CA ALA A 269 -20.34 3.26 -24.06
C ALA A 269 -20.24 4.35 -22.97
N GLY A 270 -19.52 4.09 -21.87
CA GLY A 270 -19.43 5.03 -20.77
C GLY A 270 -18.53 4.59 -19.62
N TRP A 271 -18.55 5.38 -18.54
CA TRP A 271 -17.74 5.13 -17.35
C TRP A 271 -18.11 3.85 -16.60
N ALA A 272 -19.38 3.46 -16.60
CA ALA A 272 -19.82 2.23 -15.94
C ALA A 272 -19.21 0.99 -16.61
N GLU A 273 -19.28 0.93 -17.93
CA GLU A 273 -18.68 -0.16 -18.71
C GLU A 273 -17.15 -0.17 -18.59
N LEU A 274 -16.50 1.00 -18.55
CA LEU A 274 -15.05 1.08 -18.30
C LEU A 274 -14.67 0.50 -16.93
N ALA A 275 -15.47 0.77 -15.89
CA ALA A 275 -15.24 0.22 -14.56
C ALA A 275 -15.40 -1.31 -14.57
N GLU A 276 -16.46 -1.83 -15.19
CA GLU A 276 -16.72 -3.27 -15.31
C GLU A 276 -15.60 -3.98 -16.08
N ARG A 277 -15.11 -3.41 -17.19
CA ARG A 277 -13.99 -3.98 -17.95
C ARG A 277 -12.69 -3.98 -17.16
N ALA A 278 -12.39 -2.91 -16.43
CA ALA A 278 -11.20 -2.85 -15.57
C ALA A 278 -11.24 -3.90 -14.45
N GLU A 279 -12.40 -4.11 -13.82
CA GLU A 279 -12.60 -5.15 -12.80
C GLU A 279 -12.51 -6.56 -13.41
N ALA A 280 -13.13 -6.79 -14.57
CA ALA A 280 -13.06 -8.07 -15.26
C ALA A 280 -11.63 -8.41 -15.71
N GLU A 281 -10.87 -7.42 -16.20
CA GLU A 281 -9.47 -7.62 -16.57
C GLU A 281 -8.61 -7.91 -15.33
N LEU A 282 -8.80 -7.18 -14.23
CA LEU A 282 -8.11 -7.45 -12.98
C LEU A 282 -8.38 -8.89 -12.50
N ALA A 283 -9.65 -9.32 -12.48
CA ALA A 283 -10.03 -10.67 -12.10
C ALA A 283 -9.42 -11.73 -13.03
N THR A 284 -9.43 -11.49 -14.35
CA THR A 284 -8.81 -12.39 -15.34
C THR A 284 -7.32 -12.56 -15.10
N ARG A 285 -6.61 -11.46 -14.78
CA ARG A 285 -5.19 -11.51 -14.45
C ARG A 285 -4.97 -12.34 -13.19
N GLU A 286 -5.68 -12.03 -12.12
CA GLU A 286 -5.59 -12.74 -10.85
C GLU A 286 -5.82 -14.25 -10.97
N GLU A 287 -6.75 -14.67 -11.83
CA GLU A 287 -7.00 -16.08 -12.13
C GLU A 287 -5.85 -16.72 -12.94
N ALA A 288 -5.26 -15.98 -13.87
CA ALA A 288 -4.17 -16.46 -14.72
C ALA A 288 -2.80 -16.45 -14.02
N ASP A 289 -2.59 -15.60 -13.02
CA ASP A 289 -1.29 -15.38 -12.36
C ASP A 289 -0.64 -16.67 -11.83
N PRO A 290 -1.33 -17.57 -11.11
CA PRO A 290 -0.75 -18.83 -10.64
C PRO A 290 -0.19 -19.71 -11.77
N ALA A 291 -0.89 -19.78 -12.91
CA ALA A 291 -0.44 -20.55 -14.08
C ALA A 291 0.83 -19.95 -14.72
N HIS A 292 1.15 -18.69 -14.43
CA HIS A 292 2.36 -17.99 -14.89
C HIS A 292 3.44 -17.93 -13.80
N GLY A 293 3.32 -18.70 -12.71
CA GLY A 293 4.25 -18.68 -11.59
C GLY A 293 4.22 -17.36 -10.82
N ARG A 294 3.14 -16.59 -10.94
CA ARG A 294 2.96 -15.35 -10.18
C ARG A 294 2.10 -15.61 -8.96
N ASP A 295 2.47 -14.92 -7.90
CA ASP A 295 1.77 -15.04 -6.67
C ASP A 295 0.48 -14.24 -6.64
N GLU A 296 -0.09 -14.28 -5.45
CA GLU A 296 -1.38 -13.74 -5.14
C GLU A 296 -1.46 -12.20 -5.28
N TRP A 297 -0.31 -11.53 -5.34
CA TRP A 297 -0.11 -10.08 -5.50
C TRP A 297 0.32 -9.70 -6.92
N GLY A 298 0.56 -10.70 -7.80
CA GLY A 298 0.93 -10.52 -9.21
C GLY A 298 2.43 -10.49 -9.46
N TRP A 299 3.24 -10.98 -8.52
CA TRP A 299 4.70 -11.00 -8.60
C TRP A 299 5.23 -12.40 -8.89
N GLY A 300 6.20 -12.53 -9.80
CA GLY A 300 6.78 -13.81 -10.22
C GLY A 300 7.91 -14.36 -9.35
N ASP A 301 8.22 -13.74 -8.20
CA ASP A 301 9.41 -14.08 -7.41
C ASP A 301 9.12 -14.75 -6.07
N ALA A 302 7.91 -15.25 -5.83
CA ALA A 302 7.52 -15.82 -4.55
C ALA A 302 8.41 -16.99 -4.09
N GLU A 303 8.75 -17.90 -5.01
CA GLU A 303 9.59 -19.07 -4.73
C GLU A 303 11.01 -18.71 -4.24
N VAL A 304 11.50 -17.52 -4.61
CA VAL A 304 12.86 -17.07 -4.29
C VAL A 304 12.93 -16.07 -3.14
N LEU A 305 11.83 -15.84 -2.44
CA LEU A 305 11.77 -15.03 -1.23
C LEU A 305 12.36 -15.76 -0.01
N ALA A 306 12.38 -17.09 -0.03
CA ALA A 306 13.00 -17.89 1.02
C ALA A 306 14.53 -17.92 0.88
N PRO A 307 15.29 -17.91 1.99
CA PRO A 307 14.82 -17.74 3.37
C PRO A 307 14.45 -16.29 3.70
N ARG A 308 13.55 -16.10 4.67
CA ARG A 308 13.12 -14.76 5.14
C ARG A 308 14.27 -13.99 5.80
N PRO A 309 14.33 -12.66 5.68
CA PRO A 309 15.29 -11.84 6.43
C PRO A 309 15.15 -12.03 7.94
N ALA A 310 16.28 -12.04 8.66
CA ALA A 310 16.29 -12.19 10.12
C ALA A 310 15.75 -10.97 10.86
N ASP A 311 15.97 -9.76 10.33
CA ASP A 311 15.50 -8.49 10.91
C ASP A 311 14.88 -7.59 9.83
N PRO A 312 13.65 -7.91 9.40
CA PRO A 312 13.03 -7.26 8.24
C PRO A 312 12.69 -5.78 8.48
N SER A 313 12.29 -5.41 9.70
CA SER A 313 11.94 -4.05 10.05
C SER A 313 13.14 -3.11 9.96
N THR A 314 14.31 -3.54 10.45
CA THR A 314 15.55 -2.77 10.32
C THR A 314 15.95 -2.61 8.85
N LEU A 315 15.84 -3.68 8.05
CA LEU A 315 16.16 -3.59 6.61
C LEU A 315 15.24 -2.65 5.85
N LEU A 316 13.94 -2.63 6.18
CA LEU A 316 13.00 -1.71 5.58
C LEU A 316 13.31 -0.26 6.01
N ALA A 317 13.63 -0.02 7.28
CA ALA A 317 14.03 1.29 7.78
C ALA A 317 15.31 1.80 7.09
N GLU A 318 16.32 0.95 6.89
CA GLU A 318 17.54 1.27 6.13
C GLU A 318 17.21 1.64 4.67
N ALA A 319 16.39 0.82 4.00
CA ALA A 319 15.97 1.08 2.62
C ALA A 319 15.20 2.40 2.49
N ARG A 320 14.27 2.67 3.42
CA ARG A 320 13.51 3.91 3.50
C ARG A 320 14.43 5.11 3.72
N ALA A 321 15.34 5.05 4.67
CA ALA A 321 16.27 6.14 4.96
C ALA A 321 17.13 6.50 3.73
N LYS A 322 17.58 5.52 2.95
CA LYS A 322 18.29 5.75 1.69
C LYS A 322 17.42 6.44 0.64
N LEU A 323 16.19 5.96 0.44
CA LEU A 323 15.24 6.58 -0.49
C LEU A 323 14.89 8.03 -0.09
N GLU A 324 14.73 8.27 1.22
CA GLU A 324 14.47 9.61 1.76
C GLU A 324 15.69 10.53 1.62
N ALA A 325 16.90 9.98 1.75
CA ALA A 325 18.13 10.72 1.48
C ALA A 325 18.24 11.17 0.02
N TRP A 326 17.72 10.40 -0.93
CA TRP A 326 17.74 10.72 -2.36
C TRP A 326 16.56 11.60 -2.81
N THR A 327 15.37 11.41 -2.23
CA THR A 327 14.13 11.97 -2.79
C THR A 327 13.31 12.82 -1.81
N GLY A 328 13.79 13.01 -0.58
CA GLY A 328 13.03 13.63 0.49
C GLY A 328 12.04 12.67 1.16
N PRO A 329 11.30 13.16 2.18
CA PRO A 329 10.45 12.32 3.02
C PRO A 329 9.45 11.46 2.23
N ILE A 330 9.24 10.21 2.67
CA ILE A 330 8.19 9.34 2.14
C ILE A 330 7.00 9.42 3.10
N ALA A 331 5.85 9.87 2.60
CA ALA A 331 4.63 9.91 3.40
C ALA A 331 4.05 8.49 3.58
N SER A 332 3.45 8.22 4.74
CA SER A 332 2.67 7.00 4.96
C SER A 332 1.33 7.10 4.24
N ALA A 333 0.92 6.04 3.55
CA ALA A 333 -0.38 5.98 2.89
C ALA A 333 -1.53 6.16 3.88
N ARG A 334 -1.43 5.56 5.08
CA ARG A 334 -2.37 5.75 6.18
C ARG A 334 -2.51 7.22 6.57
N ALA A 335 -1.39 7.95 6.67
CA ALA A 335 -1.41 9.36 7.02
C ALA A 335 -2.05 10.22 5.92
N VAL A 336 -1.82 9.88 4.64
CA VAL A 336 -2.46 10.54 3.49
C VAL A 336 -3.97 10.27 3.46
N LEU A 337 -4.38 9.01 3.62
CA LEU A 337 -5.80 8.62 3.72
C LEU A 337 -6.49 9.32 4.89
N ALA A 338 -5.83 9.45 6.03
CA ALA A 338 -6.39 10.16 7.19
C ALA A 338 -6.40 11.70 7.03
N GLY A 339 -5.91 12.25 5.91
CA GLY A 339 -5.76 13.70 5.72
C GLY A 339 -4.75 14.35 6.68
N LYS A 340 -3.89 13.55 7.32
CA LYS A 340 -2.89 13.99 8.30
C LYS A 340 -1.54 14.33 7.66
N ALA A 341 -1.29 13.83 6.45
CA ALA A 341 -0.10 14.14 5.67
C ALA A 341 -0.50 14.59 4.27
N PHE A 342 0.24 15.58 3.76
CA PHE A 342 0.20 15.92 2.34
C PHE A 342 1.34 15.20 1.64
N LEU A 343 1.05 14.68 0.45
CA LEU A 343 2.06 14.07 -0.37
C LEU A 343 2.99 15.18 -0.90
N GLN A 344 4.18 15.30 -0.30
CA GLN A 344 5.24 16.09 -0.90
C GLN A 344 5.70 15.37 -2.16
N GLU A 345 5.77 16.13 -3.28
CA GLU A 345 6.33 15.57 -4.50
C GLU A 345 7.79 15.17 -4.25
N PRO A 346 8.22 13.99 -4.72
CA PRO A 346 9.60 13.57 -4.54
C PRO A 346 10.55 14.58 -5.18
N ASP A 347 11.64 14.93 -4.48
CA ASP A 347 12.56 15.97 -4.90
C ASP A 347 13.47 15.47 -6.04
N ALA A 348 13.12 15.83 -7.27
CA ALA A 348 13.88 15.48 -8.45
C ALA A 348 15.25 16.16 -8.53
N GLU A 349 15.42 17.33 -7.91
CA GLU A 349 16.71 18.02 -7.87
C GLU A 349 17.65 17.33 -6.88
N ARG A 350 17.12 16.90 -5.74
CA ARG A 350 17.87 16.06 -4.79
C ARG A 350 18.25 14.72 -5.40
N LEU A 351 17.37 14.07 -6.17
CA LEU A 351 17.71 12.84 -6.87
C LEU A 351 18.85 13.06 -7.88
N ARG A 352 18.80 14.15 -8.65
CA ARG A 352 19.88 14.53 -9.59
C ARG A 352 21.20 14.82 -8.87
N SER A 353 21.13 15.54 -7.75
CA SER A 353 22.31 15.87 -6.93
C SER A 353 22.96 14.64 -6.31
N ASN A 354 22.18 13.58 -6.08
CA ASN A 354 22.65 12.29 -5.54
C ASN A 354 22.76 11.19 -6.61
N ALA A 355 22.78 11.53 -7.90
CA ALA A 355 22.70 10.53 -8.99
C ALA A 355 23.83 9.48 -8.92
N GLY A 356 25.05 9.89 -8.51
CA GLY A 356 26.17 8.98 -8.34
C GLY A 356 25.94 7.95 -7.23
N ASP A 357 25.40 8.36 -6.10
CA ASP A 357 25.12 7.47 -4.96
C ASP A 357 23.91 6.57 -5.27
N PHE A 358 22.87 7.15 -5.87
CA PHE A 358 21.70 6.42 -6.36
C PHE A 358 22.11 5.30 -7.33
N GLY A 359 22.91 5.59 -8.35
CA GLY A 359 23.35 4.59 -9.32
C GLY A 359 24.12 3.43 -8.69
N ARG A 360 24.94 3.68 -7.66
CA ARG A 360 25.71 2.64 -6.96
C ARG A 360 24.87 1.79 -6.01
N GLU A 361 23.92 2.41 -5.30
CA GLU A 361 23.23 1.76 -4.18
C GLU A 361 21.79 1.33 -4.48
N ALA A 362 21.13 1.91 -5.49
CA ALA A 362 19.74 1.62 -5.80
C ALA A 362 19.50 0.15 -6.12
N THR A 363 20.48 -0.54 -6.72
CA THR A 363 20.38 -1.98 -6.98
C THR A 363 20.28 -2.76 -5.67
N ALA A 364 21.09 -2.44 -4.67
CA ALA A 364 21.03 -3.11 -3.37
C ALA A 364 19.70 -2.82 -2.65
N VAL A 365 19.19 -1.57 -2.74
CA VAL A 365 17.88 -1.20 -2.19
C VAL A 365 16.75 -1.97 -2.91
N ALA A 366 16.77 -2.06 -4.24
CA ALA A 366 15.80 -2.82 -5.02
C ALA A 366 15.75 -4.28 -4.59
N LYS A 367 16.91 -4.95 -4.53
CA LYS A 367 17.03 -6.34 -4.08
C LYS A 367 16.53 -6.53 -2.65
N THR A 368 16.79 -5.56 -1.76
CA THR A 368 16.33 -5.60 -0.37
C THR A 368 14.82 -5.47 -0.30
N LEU A 369 14.23 -4.51 -1.00
CA LEU A 369 12.78 -4.33 -1.02
C LEU A 369 12.08 -5.55 -1.65
N ARG A 370 12.59 -6.10 -2.76
CA ARG A 370 12.03 -7.34 -3.34
C ARG A 370 12.03 -8.49 -2.33
N TRP A 371 13.14 -8.68 -1.61
CA TRP A 371 13.25 -9.71 -0.56
C TRP A 371 12.24 -9.51 0.58
N LEU A 372 12.02 -8.27 1.00
CA LEU A 372 11.14 -7.90 2.12
C LEU A 372 9.65 -8.08 1.83
N ARG A 373 9.26 -8.22 0.55
CA ARG A 373 7.85 -8.38 0.14
C ARG A 373 7.16 -9.59 0.78
N ALA A 374 7.93 -10.61 1.14
CA ALA A 374 7.43 -11.85 1.77
C ALA A 374 6.77 -11.68 3.15
N LEU A 375 6.83 -10.48 3.73
CA LEU A 375 6.57 -10.25 5.15
C LEU A 375 5.48 -9.20 5.42
N GLU A 376 4.76 -8.73 4.41
CA GLU A 376 3.63 -7.78 4.54
C GLU A 376 3.97 -6.58 5.47
N LEU A 377 5.11 -5.94 5.23
CA LEU A 377 5.63 -4.90 6.11
C LEU A 377 4.97 -3.54 5.81
N GLU A 378 4.47 -2.87 6.84
CA GLU A 378 3.95 -1.49 6.73
C GLU A 378 5.04 -0.55 6.16
N GLY A 379 4.69 0.22 5.13
CA GLY A 379 5.63 1.13 4.47
C GLY A 379 6.39 0.54 3.27
N TRP A 380 6.27 -0.78 3.03
CA TRP A 380 6.96 -1.44 1.92
C TRP A 380 6.52 -0.89 0.56
N GLY A 381 5.21 -0.80 0.36
CA GLY A 381 4.60 -0.35 -0.88
C GLY A 381 4.96 1.09 -1.25
N GLU A 382 5.05 1.98 -0.27
CA GLU A 382 5.51 3.36 -0.46
C GLU A 382 7.00 3.42 -0.83
N CYS A 383 7.83 2.55 -0.25
CA CYS A 383 9.26 2.48 -0.58
C CYS A 383 9.49 1.95 -2.00
N ILE A 384 8.83 0.85 -2.40
CA ILE A 384 8.99 0.28 -3.74
C ILE A 384 8.44 1.22 -4.81
N GLY A 385 7.32 1.91 -4.53
CA GLY A 385 6.77 2.92 -5.43
C GLY A 385 7.66 4.14 -5.58
N ARG A 386 8.27 4.63 -4.48
CA ARG A 386 9.28 5.69 -4.54
C ARG A 386 10.51 5.29 -5.35
N LEU A 387 10.96 4.04 -5.21
CA LEU A 387 12.09 3.55 -5.99
C LEU A 387 11.77 3.49 -7.49
N ARG A 388 10.57 3.01 -7.88
CA ARG A 388 10.11 3.05 -9.29
C ARG A 388 10.08 4.48 -9.83
N TRP A 389 9.54 5.43 -9.06
CA TRP A 389 9.55 6.85 -9.43
C TRP A 389 10.96 7.38 -9.68
N SER A 390 11.90 6.98 -8.83
CA SER A 390 13.31 7.38 -8.92
C SER A 390 13.96 6.79 -10.18
N VAL A 391 13.63 5.55 -10.55
CA VAL A 391 14.16 4.91 -11.76
C VAL A 391 13.68 5.62 -13.03
N ASP A 392 12.41 6.00 -13.11
CA ASP A 392 11.88 6.69 -14.30
C ASP A 392 12.48 8.08 -14.52
N ARG A 393 12.93 8.73 -13.44
CA ARG A 393 13.53 10.08 -13.48
C ARG A 393 15.05 10.09 -13.33
N GLY A 394 15.65 8.96 -12.94
CA GLY A 394 17.09 8.77 -12.90
C GLY A 394 17.70 8.85 -14.30
N GLY A 395 19.01 9.06 -14.37
CA GLY A 395 19.77 9.05 -15.63
C GLY A 395 19.72 7.69 -16.32
N GLU A 396 20.10 7.63 -17.60
CA GLU A 396 20.03 6.41 -18.44
C GLU A 396 20.76 5.21 -17.81
N ASP A 397 21.92 5.43 -17.20
CA ASP A 397 22.76 4.38 -16.62
C ASP A 397 22.03 3.56 -15.52
N ALA A 398 21.18 4.20 -14.73
CA ALA A 398 20.45 3.54 -13.66
C ALA A 398 19.21 2.77 -14.18
N ARG A 399 18.69 3.12 -15.37
CA ARG A 399 17.38 2.65 -15.84
C ARG A 399 17.36 1.18 -16.23
N GLY A 400 18.40 0.66 -16.88
CA GLY A 400 18.36 -0.68 -17.46
C GLY A 400 18.18 -1.77 -16.40
N ALA A 401 19.23 -1.99 -15.59
CA ALA A 401 19.23 -3.06 -14.59
C ALA A 401 18.19 -2.85 -13.47
N LEU A 402 17.89 -1.60 -13.09
CA LEU A 402 16.88 -1.35 -12.05
C LEU A 402 15.46 -1.60 -12.55
N ARG A 403 15.14 -1.28 -13.82
CA ARG A 403 13.81 -1.60 -14.36
C ARG A 403 13.56 -3.09 -14.38
N GLU A 404 14.54 -3.88 -14.82
CA GLU A 404 14.46 -5.34 -14.79
C GLU A 404 14.26 -5.86 -13.35
N LEU A 405 14.99 -5.32 -12.36
CA LEU A 405 14.82 -5.70 -10.95
C LEU A 405 13.43 -5.35 -10.37
N LEU A 406 12.82 -4.27 -10.84
CA LEU A 406 11.52 -3.78 -10.37
C LEU A 406 10.33 -4.31 -11.17
N ASP A 407 10.60 -4.99 -12.28
CA ASP A 407 9.59 -5.65 -13.09
C ASP A 407 8.96 -6.80 -12.28
N PRO A 408 7.63 -6.81 -12.08
CA PRO A 408 6.95 -7.89 -11.37
C PRO A 408 7.10 -9.26 -12.06
N LEU A 409 7.41 -9.29 -13.35
CA LEU A 409 7.51 -10.51 -14.16
C LEU A 409 8.88 -11.19 -14.09
N VAL A 410 9.90 -10.50 -13.59
CA VAL A 410 11.26 -11.06 -13.55
C VAL A 410 11.40 -12.05 -12.41
N VAL A 411 11.69 -13.31 -12.79
CA VAL A 411 12.00 -14.41 -11.87
C VAL A 411 13.51 -14.54 -11.75
N PHE A 412 14.03 -14.37 -10.53
CA PHE A 412 15.46 -14.55 -10.27
C PHE A 412 15.77 -16.03 -10.07
N ARG A 413 16.86 -16.53 -10.68
CA ARG A 413 17.31 -17.92 -10.50
C ARG A 413 17.86 -18.22 -9.10
N GLN A 414 18.25 -17.19 -8.36
CA GLN A 414 18.82 -17.31 -7.03
C GLN A 414 17.89 -16.68 -6.01
N SER A 415 17.90 -17.21 -4.79
CA SER A 415 17.18 -16.59 -3.68
C SER A 415 17.58 -15.13 -3.48
N TRP A 416 16.62 -14.32 -3.06
CA TRP A 416 16.88 -12.92 -2.74
C TRP A 416 17.88 -12.79 -1.60
N ALA A 417 17.89 -13.71 -0.63
CA ALA A 417 18.88 -13.75 0.43
C ALA A 417 20.31 -13.87 -0.13
N ARG A 418 20.51 -14.76 -1.13
CA ARG A 418 21.79 -14.92 -1.82
C ARG A 418 22.13 -13.71 -2.69
N ALA A 419 21.15 -13.16 -3.42
CA ALA A 419 21.33 -11.96 -4.24
C ALA A 419 21.74 -10.72 -3.43
N ASN A 420 21.33 -10.67 -2.15
CA ASN A 420 21.69 -9.65 -1.17
C ASN A 420 22.98 -10.00 -0.37
N GLY A 421 23.59 -11.16 -0.58
CA GLY A 421 24.75 -11.62 0.20
C GLY A 421 24.44 -11.85 1.69
N ARG A 422 23.17 -12.07 2.02
CA ARG A 422 22.63 -12.21 3.38
C ARG A 422 21.98 -13.58 3.62
N ASP A 423 22.31 -14.56 2.78
CA ASP A 423 21.82 -15.93 2.91
C ASP A 423 22.26 -16.55 4.27
N PRO A 424 21.30 -16.85 5.18
CA PRO A 424 21.59 -17.44 6.48
C PRO A 424 22.24 -18.82 6.35
N GLU A 425 21.88 -19.62 5.35
CA GLU A 425 22.50 -20.92 5.14
C GLU A 425 23.95 -20.80 4.69
N ALA A 426 24.22 -19.87 3.76
CA ALA A 426 25.59 -19.60 3.32
C ALA A 426 26.45 -19.06 4.47
N ARG A 427 25.87 -18.20 5.32
CA ARG A 427 26.52 -17.70 6.55
C ARG A 427 26.79 -18.83 7.54
N GLU A 428 25.82 -19.72 7.75
CA GLU A 428 25.96 -20.87 8.64
C GLU A 428 27.01 -21.84 8.13
N LYS A 429 27.00 -22.18 6.83
CA LYS A 429 28.02 -23.00 6.17
C LYS A 429 29.41 -22.36 6.31
N LYS A 430 29.52 -21.04 6.12
CA LYS A 430 30.78 -20.30 6.33
C LYS A 430 31.25 -20.32 7.79
N ARG A 431 30.33 -20.22 8.75
CA ARG A 431 30.62 -20.34 10.19
C ARG A 431 31.09 -21.75 10.53
N ARG A 432 30.32 -22.78 10.19
CA ARG A 432 30.67 -24.20 10.39
C ARG A 432 32.01 -24.56 9.73
N LYS A 433 32.26 -24.06 8.51
CA LYS A 433 33.57 -24.18 7.85
C LYS A 433 34.70 -23.59 8.69
N SER A 434 34.52 -22.38 9.20
CA SER A 434 35.54 -21.69 10.01
C SER A 434 35.78 -22.42 11.33
N GLU A 435 34.72 -22.87 11.99
CA GLU A 435 34.78 -23.67 13.22
C GLU A 435 35.46 -25.02 12.98
N LEU A 436 35.17 -25.71 11.88
CA LEU A 436 35.83 -26.97 11.52
C LEU A 436 37.33 -26.75 11.28
N LEU A 437 37.72 -25.71 10.56
CA LEU A 437 39.14 -25.39 10.33
C LEU A 437 39.89 -25.04 11.63
N VAL A 438 39.20 -24.48 12.62
CA VAL A 438 39.78 -24.27 13.96
C VAL A 438 39.87 -25.59 14.72
N ARG A 439 38.79 -26.40 14.73
CA ARG A 439 38.75 -27.72 15.37
C ARG A 439 39.80 -28.67 14.81
N SER A 440 40.13 -28.60 13.52
CA SER A 440 41.12 -29.50 12.90
C SER A 440 42.50 -29.35 13.52
N ARG A 441 42.85 -28.15 14.01
CA ARG A 441 44.13 -27.87 14.70
C ARG A 441 44.17 -28.41 16.13
N ALA A 442 43.00 -28.69 16.71
CA ALA A 442 42.86 -29.20 18.07
C ALA A 442 42.68 -30.73 18.11
N LEU A 443 42.66 -31.41 16.95
CA LEU A 443 42.56 -32.86 16.89
C LEU A 443 43.83 -33.48 17.50
N ALA A 444 43.65 -34.36 18.49
CA ALA A 444 44.75 -35.08 19.10
C ALA A 444 45.30 -36.14 18.14
N ALA A 445 46.63 -36.29 18.08
CA ALA A 445 47.26 -37.37 17.33
C ALA A 445 46.77 -38.73 17.88
N GLY A 446 46.27 -39.59 16.99
CA GLY A 446 45.75 -40.92 17.34
C GLY A 446 44.26 -40.98 17.65
N ASP A 447 43.56 -39.86 17.83
CA ASP A 447 42.10 -39.85 18.03
C ASP A 447 41.35 -40.05 16.70
N THR A 448 41.22 -41.33 16.33
CA THR A 448 40.58 -41.73 15.06
C THR A 448 39.08 -41.45 15.08
N ALA A 449 38.42 -41.46 16.24
CA ALA A 449 36.99 -41.21 16.34
C ALA A 449 36.69 -39.73 16.06
N ALA A 450 37.41 -38.81 16.72
CA ALA A 450 37.27 -37.38 16.48
C ALA A 450 37.64 -37.00 15.04
N LEU A 451 38.66 -37.63 14.45
CA LEU A 451 39.02 -37.43 13.04
C LEU A 451 37.89 -37.83 12.09
N VAL A 452 37.25 -38.99 12.31
CA VAL A 452 36.13 -39.47 11.47
C VAL A 452 34.91 -38.58 11.62
N GLU A 453 34.57 -38.15 12.84
CA GLU A 453 33.49 -37.17 13.08
C GLU A 453 33.77 -35.86 12.34
N TRP A 454 35.00 -35.34 12.46
CA TRP A 454 35.41 -34.11 11.81
C TRP A 454 35.33 -34.22 10.28
N LEU A 455 35.82 -35.33 9.70
CA LEU A 455 35.76 -35.58 8.26
C LEU A 455 34.31 -35.71 7.76
N GLY A 456 33.44 -36.37 8.53
CA GLY A 456 32.01 -36.44 8.24
C GLY A 456 31.41 -35.03 8.10
N ALA A 457 31.61 -34.19 9.11
CA ALA A 457 31.14 -32.80 9.11
C ALA A 457 31.77 -31.95 7.98
N ALA A 458 33.05 -32.16 7.68
CA ALA A 458 33.76 -31.46 6.60
C ALA A 458 33.25 -31.87 5.21
N PHE A 459 32.92 -33.14 5.01
CA PHE A 459 32.39 -33.63 3.74
C PHE A 459 30.93 -33.21 3.50
N GLU A 460 30.13 -33.08 4.56
CA GLU A 460 28.78 -32.50 4.49
C GLU A 460 28.77 -31.05 3.97
N LEU A 461 29.86 -30.30 4.16
CA LEU A 461 30.00 -28.93 3.61
C LEU A 461 30.18 -28.89 2.08
N GLY A 462 30.30 -30.02 1.38
CA GLY A 462 30.22 -30.01 -0.07
C GLY A 462 31.36 -29.20 -0.71
N ASN A 463 31.01 -28.37 -1.69
CA ASN A 463 31.94 -27.49 -2.39
C ASN A 463 32.41 -26.30 -1.55
N GLU A 464 31.74 -25.98 -0.44
CA GLU A 464 32.15 -24.90 0.46
C GLU A 464 33.49 -25.20 1.15
N LEU A 465 33.81 -26.48 1.34
CA LEU A 465 35.10 -26.95 1.86
C LEU A 465 35.71 -27.97 0.88
N PRO A 466 36.44 -27.49 -0.16
CA PRO A 466 37.04 -28.36 -1.16
C PRO A 466 38.03 -29.36 -0.56
N VAL A 467 38.16 -30.53 -1.18
CA VAL A 467 39.05 -31.61 -0.73
C VAL A 467 40.49 -31.14 -0.53
N ALA A 468 41.01 -30.28 -1.40
CA ALA A 468 42.37 -29.72 -1.25
C ALA A 468 42.54 -28.91 0.04
N LYS A 469 41.51 -28.14 0.44
CA LYS A 469 41.53 -27.39 1.72
C LYS A 469 41.40 -28.32 2.92
N ILE A 470 40.68 -29.43 2.77
CA ILE A 470 40.62 -30.48 3.80
C ILE A 470 42.00 -31.13 3.97
N ALA A 471 42.68 -31.48 2.88
CA ALA A 471 44.02 -32.06 2.89
C ALA A 471 45.03 -31.11 3.56
N GLU A 472 45.01 -29.83 3.21
CA GLU A 472 45.84 -28.79 3.83
C GLU A 472 45.58 -28.70 5.35
N ALA A 473 44.31 -28.70 5.76
CA ALA A 473 43.93 -28.61 7.17
C ALA A 473 44.29 -29.85 8.00
N LEU A 474 44.44 -31.01 7.35
CA LEU A 474 44.77 -32.29 7.98
C LEU A 474 46.20 -32.77 7.67
N ALA A 475 47.08 -31.91 7.17
CA ALA A 475 48.44 -32.30 6.80
C ALA A 475 49.21 -33.01 7.95
N PHE A 476 49.03 -32.57 9.19
CA PHE A 476 49.62 -33.19 10.40
C PHE A 476 49.02 -34.56 10.76
N HIS A 477 47.87 -34.92 10.17
CA HIS A 477 47.14 -36.17 10.41
C HIS A 477 47.13 -37.07 9.16
N ALA A 478 48.01 -36.84 8.19
CA ALA A 478 47.99 -37.54 6.89
C ALA A 478 48.00 -39.06 7.02
N ASP A 479 48.89 -39.63 7.84
CA ASP A 479 48.98 -41.09 8.03
C ASP A 479 47.68 -41.68 8.60
N ALA A 480 47.04 -40.97 9.55
CA ALA A 480 45.77 -41.40 10.13
C ALA A 480 44.65 -41.38 9.08
N VAL A 481 44.59 -40.35 8.23
CA VAL A 481 43.60 -40.24 7.14
C VAL A 481 43.82 -41.33 6.09
N LEU A 482 45.08 -41.63 5.73
CA LEU A 482 45.42 -42.68 4.76
C LEU A 482 45.12 -44.10 5.29
N ALA A 483 45.18 -44.29 6.61
CA ALA A 483 44.84 -45.55 7.27
C ALA A 483 43.31 -45.78 7.43
N LEU A 484 42.47 -44.76 7.21
CA LEU A 484 41.02 -44.92 7.28
C LEU A 484 40.51 -45.80 6.12
N THR A 485 39.95 -46.95 6.47
CA THR A 485 39.16 -47.81 5.57
C THR A 485 37.67 -47.46 5.67
N HIS A 486 36.84 -47.94 4.73
CA HIS A 486 35.45 -47.51 4.46
C HIS A 486 34.50 -47.41 5.68
N LYS A 487 34.59 -46.34 6.48
CA LYS A 487 33.71 -46.10 7.65
C LYS A 487 32.41 -45.34 7.35
N TYR A 488 32.21 -44.85 6.13
CA TYR A 488 31.02 -44.07 5.78
C TYR A 488 29.96 -44.91 5.08
N GLU A 489 28.73 -44.87 5.58
CA GLU A 489 27.57 -45.54 4.98
C GLU A 489 27.15 -44.91 3.64
N LYS A 490 27.28 -43.59 3.51
CA LYS A 490 26.93 -42.85 2.27
C LYS A 490 28.01 -43.01 1.19
N ARG A 491 27.61 -43.40 -0.02
CA ARG A 491 28.51 -43.56 -1.20
C ARG A 491 29.28 -42.27 -1.53
N SER A 492 28.63 -41.11 -1.41
CA SER A 492 29.25 -39.79 -1.67
C SER A 492 30.41 -39.48 -0.72
N LEU A 493 30.24 -39.76 0.58
CA LEU A 493 31.29 -39.57 1.59
C LEU A 493 32.47 -40.51 1.35
N ARG A 494 32.22 -41.76 0.94
CA ARG A 494 33.29 -42.69 0.52
C ARG A 494 34.05 -42.19 -0.72
N GLY A 495 33.34 -41.60 -1.68
CA GLY A 495 33.95 -40.93 -2.84
C GLY A 495 34.92 -39.83 -2.39
N ARG A 496 34.44 -38.89 -1.59
CA ARG A 496 35.26 -37.78 -1.08
C ARG A 496 36.44 -38.22 -0.23
N LEU A 497 36.31 -39.29 0.56
CA LEU A 497 37.44 -39.87 1.30
C LEU A 497 38.52 -40.37 0.35
N ARG A 498 38.15 -41.06 -0.73
CA ARG A 498 39.11 -41.52 -1.75
C ARG A 498 39.80 -40.34 -2.42
N ASP A 499 39.05 -39.31 -2.78
CA ASP A 499 39.61 -38.09 -3.38
C ASP A 499 40.58 -37.37 -2.43
N LEU A 500 40.24 -37.33 -1.13
CA LEU A 500 41.11 -36.79 -0.08
C LEU A 500 42.40 -37.59 0.06
N GLN A 501 42.29 -38.92 0.15
CA GLN A 501 43.45 -39.80 0.24
C GLN A 501 44.33 -39.71 -1.01
N ALA A 502 43.73 -39.59 -2.20
CA ALA A 502 44.46 -39.35 -3.45
C ALA A 502 45.20 -38.01 -3.40
N CYS A 503 44.54 -36.94 -2.95
CA CYS A 503 45.13 -35.62 -2.80
C CYS A 503 46.31 -35.61 -1.80
N MET A 504 46.21 -36.36 -0.69
CA MET A 504 47.26 -36.44 0.34
C MET A 504 48.45 -37.33 -0.05
N ARG A 505 48.27 -38.31 -0.95
CA ARG A 505 49.38 -39.12 -1.49
C ARG A 505 50.31 -38.33 -2.43
N GLY A 506 50.00 -37.07 -2.72
CA GLY A 506 50.71 -36.24 -3.68
C GLY A 506 50.15 -36.40 -5.10
N PRO A 507 50.73 -35.71 -6.11
CA PRO A 507 50.28 -35.81 -7.49
C PRO A 507 50.44 -37.24 -8.00
N ILE A 508 49.36 -38.01 -7.89
CA ILE A 508 49.19 -39.26 -8.62
C ILE A 508 49.08 -38.84 -10.09
N GLU A 509 50.02 -39.30 -10.92
CA GLU A 509 49.94 -39.26 -12.38
C GLU A 509 48.50 -39.55 -12.79
N ALA A 510 47.82 -38.56 -13.39
CA ALA A 510 46.37 -38.56 -13.51
C ALA A 510 45.87 -39.87 -14.17
N PRO A 511 45.00 -40.65 -13.51
CA PRO A 511 44.34 -41.76 -14.19
C PRO A 511 43.48 -41.21 -15.33
N VAL A 512 43.63 -41.80 -16.51
CA VAL A 512 42.84 -41.53 -17.72
C VAL A 512 41.35 -41.43 -17.35
N PRO A 513 40.60 -40.42 -17.85
CA PRO A 513 39.19 -40.25 -17.50
C PRO A 513 38.41 -41.50 -17.91
N GLY A 514 38.05 -42.32 -16.93
CA GLY A 514 37.07 -43.38 -17.10
C GLY A 514 35.73 -42.75 -17.44
N THR A 515 35.07 -43.34 -18.42
CA THR A 515 33.74 -42.99 -18.96
C THR A 515 32.80 -42.50 -17.85
N PRO A 516 32.12 -41.35 -18.00
CA PRO A 516 31.17 -40.87 -17.01
C PRO A 516 30.09 -41.94 -16.77
N GLU A 517 30.02 -42.48 -15.56
CA GLU A 517 28.81 -43.20 -15.13
C GLU A 517 27.64 -42.21 -15.20
N PRO A 518 26.49 -42.62 -15.75
CA PRO A 518 25.31 -41.77 -15.83
C PRO A 518 24.92 -41.35 -14.41
N LEU A 519 24.89 -40.04 -14.19
CA LEU A 519 24.35 -39.45 -12.97
C LEU A 519 22.82 -39.64 -13.03
N ASP A 520 22.29 -40.51 -12.17
CA ASP A 520 20.86 -40.59 -11.89
C ASP A 520 20.42 -39.29 -11.23
N ASP A 521 19.90 -38.38 -12.06
CA ASP A 521 19.41 -37.06 -11.70
C ASP A 521 17.92 -37.14 -11.36
N GLU A 522 17.59 -37.80 -10.24
CA GLU A 522 16.23 -37.76 -9.66
C GLU A 522 16.32 -37.73 -8.13
N THR A 523 16.69 -36.57 -7.59
CA THR A 523 16.26 -36.21 -6.22
C THR A 523 15.16 -35.18 -6.36
N ALA A 524 13.92 -35.67 -6.53
CA ALA A 524 12.74 -34.87 -6.30
C ALA A 524 12.83 -34.29 -4.89
N VAL A 525 13.02 -32.98 -4.81
CA VAL A 525 12.94 -32.24 -3.55
C VAL A 525 11.51 -32.42 -3.07
N GLU A 526 11.31 -33.22 -2.02
CA GLU A 526 10.07 -33.21 -1.25
C GLU A 526 9.85 -31.78 -0.79
N VAL A 527 8.92 -31.08 -1.45
CA VAL A 527 8.49 -29.74 -1.06
C VAL A 527 7.83 -29.88 0.30
N GLU A 528 8.56 -29.47 1.34
CA GLU A 528 8.09 -29.45 2.71
C GLU A 528 6.76 -28.65 2.74
N PRO A 529 5.66 -29.21 3.28
CA PRO A 529 4.35 -28.59 3.20
C PRO A 529 4.39 -27.18 3.80
N GLU A 530 3.94 -26.21 3.02
CA GLU A 530 3.99 -24.80 3.35
C GLU A 530 3.38 -24.56 4.74
N ARG A 531 4.19 -24.03 5.66
CA ARG A 531 3.78 -23.82 7.05
C ARG A 531 2.61 -22.83 7.06
N PRO A 532 1.46 -23.17 7.68
CA PRO A 532 0.29 -22.29 7.65
C PRO A 532 0.64 -20.93 8.24
N PRO A 533 0.06 -19.84 7.72
CA PRO A 533 0.33 -18.48 8.18
C PRO A 533 0.04 -18.37 9.69
N SER A 534 0.93 -17.71 10.43
CA SER A 534 0.82 -17.55 11.88
C SER A 534 -0.33 -16.60 12.23
N VAL A 535 -1.45 -17.13 12.74
CA VAL A 535 -2.58 -16.32 13.23
C VAL A 535 -2.23 -15.72 14.60
N PRO A 536 -2.44 -14.40 14.82
CA PRO A 536 -2.17 -13.77 16.11
C PRO A 536 -2.95 -14.42 17.27
N PRO A 537 -2.36 -14.58 18.48
CA PRO A 537 -3.04 -15.22 19.61
C PRO A 537 -4.39 -14.57 19.99
N SER A 538 -4.49 -13.24 19.90
CA SER A 538 -5.74 -12.50 20.16
C SER A 538 -6.84 -12.80 19.16
N VAL A 539 -6.48 -13.04 17.90
CA VAL A 539 -7.44 -13.48 16.87
C VAL A 539 -7.91 -14.90 17.21
N LEU A 540 -7.00 -15.80 17.60
CA LEU A 540 -7.37 -17.16 18.03
C LEU A 540 -8.27 -17.15 19.27
N GLU A 541 -8.01 -16.30 20.26
CA GLU A 541 -8.89 -16.12 21.41
C GLU A 541 -10.30 -15.66 20.98
N PHE A 542 -10.38 -14.83 19.95
CA PHE A 542 -11.65 -14.40 19.40
C PHE A 542 -12.34 -15.47 18.57
N THR A 543 -11.65 -16.33 17.83
CA THR A 543 -12.25 -17.28 16.87
C THR A 543 -12.43 -18.69 17.41
N ARG A 544 -11.63 -19.11 18.41
CA ARG A 544 -11.62 -20.47 18.97
C ARG A 544 -13.00 -20.90 19.44
N GLY A 545 -13.46 -22.04 18.93
CA GLY A 545 -14.73 -22.65 19.30
C GLY A 545 -15.98 -21.89 18.84
N LYS A 546 -15.83 -20.89 17.96
CA LYS A 546 -16.96 -20.15 17.39
C LYS A 546 -17.44 -20.77 16.07
N ARG A 547 -18.70 -20.50 15.72
CA ARG A 547 -19.31 -20.86 14.45
C ARG A 547 -19.21 -19.69 13.51
N ALA A 548 -18.47 -19.86 12.41
CA ALA A 548 -18.30 -18.84 11.39
C ALA A 548 -19.19 -19.12 10.18
N LEU A 549 -19.75 -18.05 9.59
CA LEU A 549 -20.30 -18.08 8.23
C LEU A 549 -19.33 -17.38 7.29
N PHE A 550 -18.79 -18.10 6.31
CA PHE A 550 -17.99 -17.53 5.23
C PHE A 550 -18.87 -17.28 4.00
N VAL A 551 -18.98 -16.02 3.57
CA VAL A 551 -19.79 -15.65 2.39
C VAL A 551 -18.86 -15.28 1.24
N CYS A 552 -18.88 -16.08 0.18
CA CYS A 552 -18.01 -15.95 -1.01
C CYS A 552 -18.78 -16.37 -2.27
N ASN A 553 -18.29 -16.00 -3.46
CA ASN A 553 -18.90 -16.42 -4.73
C ASN A 553 -18.44 -17.81 -5.20
N ARG A 554 -17.30 -18.29 -4.72
CA ARG A 554 -16.73 -19.59 -5.13
C ARG A 554 -17.08 -20.67 -4.12
N ALA A 555 -17.28 -21.91 -4.54
CA ALA A 555 -17.37 -23.08 -3.67
C ALA A 555 -15.98 -23.72 -3.57
N ASP A 556 -15.45 -23.86 -2.36
CA ASP A 556 -14.12 -24.41 -2.10
C ASP A 556 -14.08 -25.06 -0.70
N PRO A 557 -14.37 -26.36 -0.59
CA PRO A 557 -14.39 -27.07 0.68
C PRO A 557 -13.02 -27.16 1.35
N GLU A 558 -11.93 -27.19 0.58
CA GLU A 558 -10.57 -27.25 1.11
C GLU A 558 -10.23 -25.95 1.82
N HIS A 559 -10.57 -24.82 1.21
CA HIS A 559 -10.43 -23.50 1.81
C HIS A 559 -11.28 -23.31 3.08
N ASP A 560 -12.49 -23.88 3.13
CA ASP A 560 -13.33 -23.84 4.35
C ASP A 560 -12.67 -24.60 5.51
N GLU A 561 -12.07 -25.75 5.21
CA GLU A 561 -11.34 -26.56 6.18
C GLU A 561 -10.03 -25.88 6.61
N GLU A 562 -9.36 -25.19 5.69
CA GLU A 562 -8.17 -24.39 5.98
C GLU A 562 -8.51 -23.24 6.95
N LEU A 563 -9.56 -22.47 6.65
CA LEU A 563 -10.06 -21.42 7.55
C LEU A 563 -10.45 -22.00 8.92
N ARG A 564 -11.15 -23.15 8.95
CA ARG A 564 -11.55 -23.80 10.20
C ARG A 564 -10.34 -24.18 11.04
N ARG A 565 -9.30 -24.77 10.44
CA ARG A 565 -8.07 -25.17 11.13
C ARG A 565 -7.27 -23.96 11.58
N ALA A 566 -7.02 -23.00 10.69
CA ALA A 566 -6.16 -21.85 10.97
C ALA A 566 -6.72 -20.97 12.10
N PHE A 567 -8.04 -20.79 12.16
CA PHE A 567 -8.70 -19.95 13.16
C PHE A 567 -9.34 -20.74 14.32
N GLU A 568 -9.18 -22.06 14.35
CA GLU A 568 -9.77 -22.93 15.37
C GLU A 568 -11.29 -22.75 15.55
N PHE A 569 -12.02 -22.46 14.47
CA PHE A 569 -13.48 -22.39 14.50
C PHE A 569 -14.05 -23.77 14.83
N GLU A 570 -15.13 -23.82 15.62
CA GLU A 570 -15.90 -25.06 15.83
C GLU A 570 -16.42 -25.55 14.49
N ARG A 571 -16.94 -24.62 13.69
CA ARG A 571 -17.50 -24.90 12.36
C ARG A 571 -17.42 -23.67 11.49
N VAL A 572 -17.03 -23.86 10.22
CA VAL A 572 -17.17 -22.87 9.16
C VAL A 572 -18.25 -23.37 8.22
N GLU A 573 -19.32 -22.59 8.06
CA GLU A 573 -20.31 -22.83 6.99
C GLU A 573 -20.09 -21.83 5.86
N ARG A 574 -20.13 -22.30 4.62
CA ARG A 574 -20.08 -21.43 3.44
C ARG A 574 -21.48 -21.05 2.96
N SER A 575 -21.65 -19.82 2.52
CA SER A 575 -22.79 -19.41 1.70
C SER A 575 -22.28 -18.82 0.38
N GLU A 576 -22.55 -19.54 -0.71
CA GLU A 576 -22.34 -19.01 -2.05
C GLU A 576 -23.22 -17.79 -2.32
N HIS A 577 -22.67 -16.86 -3.09
CA HIS A 577 -23.40 -15.67 -3.52
C HIS A 577 -24.58 -16.04 -4.46
N GLY A 578 -25.78 -15.66 -4.06
CA GLY A 578 -26.99 -15.69 -4.90
C GLY A 578 -28.16 -15.06 -4.14
N PRO A 579 -29.10 -14.34 -4.79
CA PRO A 579 -30.10 -13.53 -4.09
C PRO A 579 -30.88 -14.29 -3.01
N ARG A 580 -31.39 -15.48 -3.34
CA ARG A 580 -32.14 -16.35 -2.41
C ARG A 580 -31.26 -16.94 -1.31
N ARG A 581 -30.02 -17.33 -1.64
CA ARG A 581 -29.07 -17.91 -0.68
C ARG A 581 -28.58 -16.86 0.31
N LEU A 582 -28.36 -15.63 -0.17
CA LEU A 582 -28.02 -14.47 0.64
C LEU A 582 -29.13 -14.11 1.62
N GLU A 583 -30.39 -14.08 1.18
CA GLU A 583 -31.53 -13.86 2.08
C GLU A 583 -31.64 -14.96 3.15
N SER A 584 -31.48 -16.23 2.74
CA SER A 584 -31.43 -17.36 3.67
C SER A 584 -30.25 -17.26 4.65
N ALA A 585 -29.07 -16.83 4.18
CA ALA A 585 -27.92 -16.57 5.04
C ALA A 585 -28.22 -15.45 6.05
N ALA A 586 -28.84 -14.35 5.61
CA ALA A 586 -29.27 -13.26 6.46
C ALA A 586 -30.29 -13.70 7.52
N GLU A 587 -31.25 -14.56 7.18
CA GLU A 587 -32.19 -15.16 8.14
C GLU A 587 -31.47 -16.04 9.17
N ARG A 588 -30.51 -16.88 8.75
CA ARG A 588 -29.71 -17.70 9.67
C ARG A 588 -28.84 -16.86 10.61
N ILE A 589 -28.28 -15.75 10.12
CA ILE A 589 -27.56 -14.77 10.94
C ILE A 589 -28.51 -14.14 11.98
N ARG A 590 -29.71 -13.70 11.58
CA ARG A 590 -30.70 -13.13 12.50
C ARG A 590 -31.16 -14.14 13.55
N ALA A 591 -31.22 -15.42 13.20
CA ALA A 591 -31.54 -16.52 14.11
C ALA A 591 -30.40 -16.90 15.08
N GLY A 592 -29.25 -16.21 15.05
CA GLY A 592 -28.13 -16.46 15.97
C GLY A 592 -27.39 -17.78 15.70
N ARG A 593 -27.42 -18.29 14.47
CA ARG A 593 -26.71 -19.53 14.10
C ARG A 593 -25.20 -19.39 14.00
N PHE A 594 -24.71 -18.17 13.90
CA PHE A 594 -23.29 -17.86 13.73
C PHE A 594 -22.85 -16.83 14.74
N ASP A 595 -21.60 -16.92 15.15
CA ASP A 595 -20.99 -16.00 16.11
C ASP A 595 -20.12 -14.96 15.38
N VAL A 596 -19.62 -15.32 14.18
CA VAL A 596 -18.82 -14.46 13.29
C VAL A 596 -19.26 -14.65 11.84
N VAL A 597 -19.29 -13.58 11.07
CA VAL A 597 -19.49 -13.62 9.60
C VAL A 597 -18.24 -13.09 8.92
N LEU A 598 -17.60 -13.92 8.09
CA LEU A 598 -16.48 -13.54 7.23
C LEU A 598 -17.02 -13.25 5.83
N ALA A 599 -17.03 -11.98 5.45
CA ALA A 599 -17.55 -11.52 4.17
C ALA A 599 -16.39 -11.31 3.18
N ALA A 600 -16.25 -12.19 2.18
CA ALA A 600 -15.17 -12.14 1.20
C ALA A 600 -15.34 -10.96 0.23
N THR A 601 -14.70 -9.85 0.55
CA THR A 601 -14.72 -8.65 -0.29
C THR A 601 -13.95 -8.89 -1.58
N GLY A 602 -14.42 -8.30 -2.68
CA GLY A 602 -13.99 -8.64 -4.04
C GLY A 602 -14.88 -9.68 -4.73
N PHE A 603 -15.59 -10.53 -3.99
CA PHE A 603 -16.53 -11.51 -4.55
C PHE A 603 -18.00 -11.24 -4.23
N LEU A 604 -18.27 -10.37 -3.25
CA LEU A 604 -19.63 -9.99 -2.87
C LEU A 604 -20.07 -8.74 -3.62
N PRO A 605 -21.23 -8.74 -4.30
CA PRO A 605 -21.79 -7.51 -4.82
C PRO A 605 -22.27 -6.62 -3.66
N HIS A 606 -22.32 -5.31 -3.90
CA HIS A 606 -22.69 -4.29 -2.90
C HIS A 606 -24.01 -4.58 -2.17
N LYS A 607 -25.01 -5.08 -2.90
CA LYS A 607 -26.30 -5.48 -2.31
C LYS A 607 -26.15 -6.63 -1.30
N ALA A 608 -25.17 -7.52 -1.49
CA ALA A 608 -24.91 -8.60 -0.54
C ALA A 608 -24.31 -8.09 0.77
N ASP A 609 -23.34 -7.19 0.69
CA ASP A 609 -22.70 -6.60 1.86
C ASP A 609 -23.72 -5.88 2.75
N SER A 610 -24.57 -5.03 2.17
CA SER A 610 -25.62 -4.28 2.91
C SER A 610 -26.64 -5.20 3.60
N VAL A 611 -27.07 -6.27 2.94
CA VAL A 611 -28.00 -7.27 3.49
C VAL A 611 -27.36 -8.01 4.68
N LEU A 612 -26.11 -8.46 4.53
CA LEU A 612 -25.37 -9.15 5.60
C LEU A 612 -25.09 -8.22 6.77
N ARG A 613 -24.65 -6.99 6.51
CA ARG A 613 -24.37 -5.96 7.52
C ARG A 613 -25.62 -5.65 8.35
N THR A 614 -26.76 -5.51 7.69
CA THR A 614 -28.06 -5.29 8.36
C THR A 614 -28.43 -6.48 9.24
N ALA A 615 -28.30 -7.72 8.73
CA ALA A 615 -28.59 -8.92 9.50
C ALA A 615 -27.68 -9.06 10.73
N CYS A 616 -26.37 -8.87 10.56
CA CYS A 616 -25.38 -8.93 11.63
C CYS A 616 -25.67 -7.89 12.73
N LYS A 617 -26.02 -6.66 12.34
CA LYS A 617 -26.41 -5.60 13.28
C LYS A 617 -27.65 -5.96 14.09
N GLN A 618 -28.63 -6.61 13.47
CA GLN A 618 -29.87 -7.02 14.14
C GLN A 618 -29.67 -8.16 15.16
N SER A 619 -28.70 -9.05 14.94
CA SER A 619 -28.40 -10.16 15.84
C SER A 619 -27.15 -9.96 16.71
N SER A 620 -26.53 -8.78 16.67
CA SER A 620 -25.25 -8.49 17.34
C SER A 620 -24.12 -9.46 16.95
N VAL A 621 -24.19 -10.06 15.76
CA VAL A 621 -23.14 -10.90 15.20
C VAL A 621 -22.07 -10.02 14.58
N ARG A 622 -20.79 -10.34 14.81
CA ARG A 622 -19.69 -9.54 14.25
C ARG A 622 -19.44 -9.93 12.80
N MET A 623 -19.54 -8.97 11.90
CA MET A 623 -19.18 -9.11 10.49
C MET A 623 -17.78 -8.57 10.27
N VAL A 624 -16.92 -9.35 9.63
CA VAL A 624 -15.56 -8.97 9.26
C VAL A 624 -15.46 -9.06 7.75
N ARG A 625 -15.14 -7.93 7.13
CA ARG A 625 -14.86 -7.86 5.69
C ARG A 625 -13.43 -8.37 5.48
N VAL A 626 -13.29 -9.46 4.74
CA VAL A 626 -12.00 -10.13 4.50
C VAL A 626 -11.69 -10.13 3.02
N ASP A 627 -10.49 -9.71 2.62
CA ASP A 627 -10.11 -9.72 1.21
C ASP A 627 -10.02 -11.16 0.68
N LYS A 628 -10.93 -11.51 -0.24
CA LYS A 628 -11.02 -12.81 -0.94
C LYS A 628 -11.09 -14.05 -0.05
N GLY A 629 -11.16 -13.88 1.26
CA GLY A 629 -11.21 -14.96 2.25
C GLY A 629 -9.91 -15.69 2.53
N ARG A 630 -8.74 -15.23 2.04
CA ARG A 630 -7.46 -15.92 2.31
C ARG A 630 -7.14 -15.95 3.79
N VAL A 631 -6.44 -16.99 4.28
CA VAL A 631 -6.17 -17.14 5.72
C VAL A 631 -5.38 -15.96 6.28
N SER A 632 -4.30 -15.55 5.62
CA SER A 632 -3.48 -14.39 6.02
C SER A 632 -4.32 -13.09 6.06
N ALA A 633 -5.07 -12.83 4.99
CA ALA A 633 -5.96 -11.67 4.90
C ALA A 633 -7.04 -11.69 5.99
N CYS A 634 -7.68 -12.84 6.22
CA CYS A 634 -8.66 -13.01 7.30
C CYS A 634 -8.03 -12.69 8.66
N ALA A 635 -6.82 -13.17 8.93
CA ALA A 635 -6.13 -12.92 10.19
C ALA A 635 -5.83 -11.43 10.38
N ARG A 636 -5.38 -10.74 9.32
CA ARG A 636 -5.11 -9.30 9.32
C ARG A 636 -6.38 -8.48 9.57
N HIS A 637 -7.45 -8.78 8.84
CA HIS A 637 -8.73 -8.06 8.99
C HIS A 637 -9.38 -8.35 10.34
N LEU A 638 -9.29 -9.58 10.85
CA LEU A 638 -9.74 -9.92 12.21
C LEU A 638 -8.92 -9.15 13.26
N ALA A 639 -7.60 -9.14 13.17
CA ALA A 639 -6.73 -8.39 14.09
C ALA A 639 -7.09 -6.89 14.08
N ARG A 640 -7.26 -6.31 12.89
CA ARG A 640 -7.67 -4.91 12.70
C ARG A 640 -9.01 -4.60 13.35
N GLU A 641 -10.02 -5.45 13.15
CA GLU A 641 -11.35 -5.29 13.78
C GLU A 641 -11.32 -5.47 15.30
N LEU A 642 -10.35 -6.22 15.82
CA LEU A 642 -10.13 -6.40 17.26
C LEU A 642 -9.26 -5.28 17.87
N GLY A 643 -8.66 -4.42 17.03
CA GLY A 643 -7.77 -3.34 17.48
C GLY A 643 -6.42 -3.84 18.00
N VAL A 644 -5.93 -4.95 17.46
CA VAL A 644 -4.64 -5.57 17.83
C VAL A 644 -3.54 -5.17 16.87
#